data_AF-A0A1X7U351-F1
#
_entry.id   AF-A0A1X7U351-F1
#
_cell.length_a   1.000
_cell.length_b   1.000
_cell.length_c   1.000
_cell.angle_alpha   90.00
_cell.angle_beta   90.00
_cell.angle_gamma   90.00
#
_symmetry.space_group_name_H-M   'P 1'
#
loop_
_entity.id
_entity.type
_entity.pdbx_description
1 polymer ?
#
loop_
_entity_poly.entity_id
_entity_poly.type
_entity_poly.pdbx_seq_one_letter_code
_entity_poly.pdbx_strand_id
1 'polypeptide(L)'
;MFLSHFLFVDLLIGLTIISAPVQGSLVWVYTPASKVLLQPYPGESFTIYCFTDNSSHDSLSFKLNSQTLSTNDNITIETVPLPSHAGKQLQLTINAFGMATAGILTCQAHSDGSVIQEINESITGQNYSLSIAGFLIEGHTESLHCRFYSPGRNASGYTWRGRSNNSQEFVLLAGNSSVLNVNFSLIFDEYSCEVSVTPTNFKLTTNRTVTAYFIPKLTANSTIASTVLIGESITLHCSITGTDLKYTWSRQDGVPLSSLKALTLHNVCYTSTGLYRCTASSLAGNESQIHYLTVQGIPSSPVITDAVTSPGSLVLRVRTMYPGDTNIRFIVNVTNVSDGSIISSTTHHFDNYQSNDIVNIDISIPNGGSVSVSIVTINQYGASDNIIQVFTIDPIFSTTVSIITTSVTASLSASISTTTGSIITNTPTSTPQTVDRSGLSSGAIAGITISIFIILIVFIILFALQHLCLRKKYKKSASDKEVTALGNTLSIPSASNEVYAAIVNVQENVAYSQRHTITAANPPTGSSTTPAKKKQYGKMALAAARRANVRLPPEVNRILYVRNLPFEVSTEEMYDIFGKYGPIRQIRLGIAPNTRGTAFVVYEDIFDAKNACEHLSGFNVCNRYLVVLYYQPHKAFKKMNKDLKQDQIELLKTKYGIDLEADK
;
A
#
# COMPACT_ATOMS: atom_id res chain seq x y z
N MET A 1 39.47 75.43 17.29
CA MET A 1 38.01 75.67 17.33
C MET A 1 37.18 74.71 16.45
N PHE A 2 37.81 73.87 15.61
CA PHE A 2 37.12 72.90 14.75
C PHE A 2 36.71 71.57 15.43
N LEU A 3 37.31 71.22 16.58
CA LEU A 3 36.97 69.99 17.31
C LEU A 3 35.75 70.11 18.25
N SER A 4 35.30 71.32 18.59
CA SER A 4 34.24 71.50 19.59
C SER A 4 32.81 71.47 19.02
N HIS A 5 32.63 71.61 17.70
CA HIS A 5 31.33 71.46 17.04
C HIS A 5 31.01 70.00 16.69
N PHE A 6 32.03 69.17 16.42
CA PHE A 6 31.84 67.74 16.14
C PHE A 6 31.38 66.95 17.38
N LEU A 7 31.84 67.32 18.57
CA LEU A 7 31.44 66.68 19.82
C LEU A 7 30.02 67.08 20.29
N PHE A 8 29.44 68.18 19.81
CA PHE A 8 28.16 68.67 20.34
C PHE A 8 26.92 67.95 19.76
N VAL A 9 27.05 67.37 18.56
CA VAL A 9 25.97 66.58 17.93
C VAL A 9 25.97 65.13 18.44
N ASP A 10 27.15 64.59 18.76
CA ASP A 10 27.30 63.22 19.31
C ASP A 10 26.91 63.11 20.80
N LEU A 11 26.95 64.20 21.59
CA LEU A 11 26.84 64.12 23.05
C LEU A 11 25.41 64.25 23.62
N LEU A 12 24.37 64.48 22.80
CA LEU A 12 23.00 64.61 23.33
C LEU A 12 21.94 63.71 22.68
N ILE A 13 22.16 63.15 21.49
CA ILE A 13 21.23 62.20 20.88
C ILE A 13 22.07 61.30 19.96
N GLY A 14 22.09 59.98 20.18
CA GLY A 14 22.89 59.01 19.40
C GLY A 14 22.48 58.93 17.91
N LEU A 15 22.79 59.96 17.14
CA LEU A 15 22.47 60.16 15.73
C LEU A 15 23.73 59.96 14.89
N THR A 16 23.64 59.20 13.80
CA THR A 16 24.76 58.98 12.86
C THR A 16 24.61 59.86 11.63
N ILE A 17 25.60 60.71 11.35
CA ILE A 17 25.67 61.61 10.18
C ILE A 17 26.32 60.85 9.01
N ILE A 18 25.67 60.79 7.83
CA ILE A 18 26.13 59.95 6.69
C ILE A 18 26.75 60.77 5.54
N SER A 19 26.62 62.10 5.54
CA SER A 19 27.38 62.93 4.60
C SER A 19 28.43 63.74 5.36
N ALA A 20 29.66 63.77 4.87
CA ALA A 20 30.67 64.67 5.40
C ALA A 20 30.08 66.09 5.36
N PRO A 21 29.93 66.80 6.49
CA PRO A 21 29.34 68.12 6.49
C PRO A 21 30.29 69.04 5.72
N VAL A 22 29.96 69.29 4.46
CA VAL A 22 30.51 70.44 3.73
C VAL A 22 29.78 71.63 4.32
N GLN A 23 30.52 72.53 4.97
CA GLN A 23 29.99 73.71 5.64
C GLN A 23 28.92 74.41 4.77
N GLY A 24 27.69 74.53 5.27
CA GLY A 24 26.59 75.15 4.53
C GLY A 24 25.68 74.20 3.71
N SER A 25 25.66 72.90 4.01
CA SER A 25 24.87 71.91 3.25
C SER A 25 23.65 71.38 4.01
N LEU A 26 22.57 71.09 3.28
CA LEU A 26 21.40 70.35 3.74
C LEU A 26 21.72 68.86 3.94
N VAL A 27 21.41 68.29 5.12
CA VAL A 27 21.78 66.92 5.48
C VAL A 27 20.63 66.18 6.17
N TRP A 28 20.47 64.90 5.84
CA TRP A 28 19.61 63.98 6.59
C TRP A 28 20.30 63.51 7.87
N VAL A 29 19.57 63.56 8.99
CA VAL A 29 20.05 63.07 10.28
C VAL A 29 19.13 61.94 10.75
N TYR A 30 19.72 60.76 10.95
CA TYR A 30 19.00 59.56 11.37
C TYR A 30 19.51 59.08 12.73
N THR A 31 18.60 58.63 13.58
CA THR A 31 18.94 57.63 14.60
C THR A 31 19.26 56.30 13.89
N PRO A 32 20.14 55.44 14.44
CA PRO A 32 20.37 54.10 13.91
C PRO A 32 19.07 53.30 13.70
N ALA A 33 18.07 53.50 14.56
CA ALA A 33 16.73 52.92 14.41
C ALA A 33 15.96 53.51 13.20
N SER A 34 15.98 54.83 13.00
CA SER A 34 15.33 55.49 11.86
C SER A 34 15.94 55.13 10.50
N LYS A 35 17.25 54.85 10.44
CA LYS A 35 17.91 54.37 9.22
C LYS A 35 17.40 53.00 8.78
N VAL A 36 17.19 52.09 9.75
CA VAL A 36 16.59 50.76 9.52
C VAL A 36 15.09 50.88 9.17
N LEU A 37 14.44 51.97 9.60
CA LEU A 37 13.03 52.30 9.35
C LEU A 37 12.73 52.97 8.00
N LEU A 38 13.71 53.27 7.16
CA LEU A 38 13.46 53.68 5.76
C LEU A 38 12.77 52.58 4.93
N GLN A 39 12.70 51.37 5.49
CA GLN A 39 11.81 50.31 5.07
C GLN A 39 10.84 49.90 6.20
N PRO A 40 9.77 50.67 6.44
CA PRO A 40 8.82 50.38 7.52
C PRO A 40 7.81 49.31 7.08
N TYR A 41 7.28 48.56 8.05
CA TYR A 41 6.10 47.72 7.83
C TYR A 41 4.83 48.57 7.75
N PRO A 42 3.75 48.08 7.10
CA PRO A 42 2.44 48.72 7.17
C PRO A 42 2.00 48.91 8.63
N GLY A 43 1.66 50.16 8.99
CA GLY A 43 1.28 50.57 10.34
C GLY A 43 2.44 50.86 11.30
N GLU A 44 3.70 50.64 10.89
CA GLU A 44 4.87 50.99 11.71
C GLU A 44 5.10 52.51 11.69
N SER A 45 5.41 53.08 12.85
CA SER A 45 5.77 54.49 12.98
C SER A 45 7.26 54.69 12.79
N PHE A 46 7.64 55.82 12.21
CA PHE A 46 9.04 56.19 12.10
C PHE A 46 9.22 57.71 12.07
N THR A 47 10.42 58.14 12.47
CA THR A 47 10.78 59.54 12.57
C THR A 47 12.06 59.80 11.79
N ILE A 48 12.09 60.89 11.03
CA ILE A 48 13.24 61.34 10.24
C ILE A 48 13.51 62.81 10.57
N TYR A 49 14.79 63.21 10.55
CA TYR A 49 15.19 64.59 10.78
C TYR A 49 15.91 65.15 9.56
N CYS A 50 15.60 66.40 9.23
CA CYS A 50 16.34 67.19 8.26
C CYS A 50 17.02 68.36 8.96
N PHE A 51 18.30 68.58 8.69
CA PHE A 51 19.14 69.58 9.34
C PHE A 51 19.89 70.44 8.32
N THR A 52 20.10 71.70 8.66
CA THR A 52 21.00 72.61 7.95
C THR A 52 21.72 73.52 8.94
N ASP A 53 23.02 73.71 8.73
CA ASP A 53 23.87 74.69 9.46
C ASP A 53 23.99 76.03 8.71
N ASN A 54 23.51 76.08 7.46
CA ASN A 54 23.57 77.27 6.62
C ASN A 54 22.59 78.37 7.09
N SER A 55 23.14 79.51 7.50
CA SER A 55 22.35 80.67 7.96
C SER A 55 21.54 81.34 6.86
N SER A 56 21.84 81.11 5.58
CA SER A 56 21.04 81.62 4.45
C SER A 56 19.71 80.90 4.28
N HIS A 57 19.52 79.75 4.94
CA HIS A 57 18.28 78.98 4.88
C HIS A 57 17.27 79.54 5.90
N ASP A 58 16.19 80.15 5.42
CA ASP A 58 15.12 80.77 6.21
C ASP A 58 14.13 79.74 6.77
N SER A 59 13.83 78.68 6.04
CA SER A 59 12.93 77.62 6.52
C SER A 59 13.23 76.27 5.86
N LEU A 60 12.73 75.19 6.49
CA LEU A 60 12.78 73.83 6.00
C LEU A 60 11.36 73.32 5.74
N SER A 61 11.17 72.45 4.76
CA SER A 61 9.90 71.76 4.52
C SER A 61 10.11 70.36 3.96
N PHE A 62 9.09 69.51 4.06
CA PHE A 62 9.08 68.16 3.50
C PHE A 62 8.11 68.04 2.33
N LYS A 63 8.49 67.27 1.31
CA LYS A 63 7.63 66.78 0.24
C LYS A 63 7.67 65.26 0.18
N LEU A 64 6.53 64.63 -0.13
CA LEU A 64 6.44 63.21 -0.45
C LEU A 64 5.81 63.07 -1.83
N ASN A 65 6.47 62.37 -2.76
CA ASN A 65 5.97 62.18 -4.13
C ASN A 65 5.56 63.49 -4.81
N SER A 66 6.35 64.56 -4.61
CA SER A 66 6.13 65.93 -5.11
C SER A 66 4.99 66.72 -4.44
N GLN A 67 4.32 66.18 -3.42
CA GLN A 67 3.32 66.89 -2.64
C GLN A 67 3.92 67.41 -1.33
N THR A 68 3.74 68.70 -1.04
CA THR A 68 4.19 69.31 0.23
C THR A 68 3.41 68.71 1.40
N LEU A 69 4.14 68.22 2.39
CA LEU A 69 3.55 67.64 3.59
C LEU A 69 3.18 68.75 4.58
N SER A 70 2.00 68.61 5.18
CA SER A 70 1.53 69.41 6.30
C SER A 70 1.13 68.51 7.46
N THR A 71 1.23 69.02 8.68
CA THR A 71 0.80 68.32 9.89
C THR A 71 -0.67 67.90 9.78
N ASN A 72 -0.97 66.62 10.06
CA ASN A 72 -2.31 66.04 10.08
C ASN A 72 -2.37 64.88 11.09
N ASP A 73 -3.47 64.12 11.14
CA ASP A 73 -3.66 63.04 12.12
C ASP A 73 -2.60 61.91 12.03
N ASN A 74 -1.99 61.70 10.85
CA ASN A 74 -1.00 60.65 10.63
C ASN A 74 0.45 61.18 10.54
N ILE A 75 0.63 62.47 10.26
CA ILE A 75 1.93 63.11 10.01
C ILE A 75 2.12 64.25 11.00
N THR A 76 3.17 64.20 11.81
CA THR A 76 3.60 65.32 12.65
C THR A 76 4.90 65.93 12.13
N ILE A 77 4.89 67.26 11.99
CA ILE A 77 6.06 68.04 11.57
C ILE A 77 6.34 69.07 12.66
N GLU A 78 7.51 68.98 13.28
CA GLU A 78 7.90 69.83 14.42
C GLU A 78 9.30 70.40 14.21
N THR A 79 9.45 71.69 14.53
CA THR A 79 10.77 72.34 14.57
C THR A 79 11.48 71.96 15.87
N VAL A 80 12.64 71.33 15.77
CA VAL A 80 13.40 70.89 16.94
C VAL A 80 14.39 72.01 17.35
N PRO A 81 14.33 72.53 18.58
CA PRO A 81 15.25 73.56 19.04
C PRO A 81 16.65 72.97 19.24
N LEU A 82 17.66 73.59 18.62
CA LEU A 82 19.06 73.20 18.74
C LEU A 82 19.74 73.99 19.89
N PRO A 83 20.62 73.34 20.69
CA PRO A 83 21.27 73.97 21.85
C PRO A 83 22.34 75.04 21.51
N SER A 84 22.52 75.40 20.24
CA SER A 84 23.38 76.51 19.80
C SER A 84 22.81 77.16 18.53
N HIS A 85 23.04 78.46 18.34
CA HIS A 85 22.54 79.29 17.22
C HIS A 85 23.10 78.92 15.83
N ALA A 86 23.49 77.66 15.60
CA ALA A 86 24.27 77.21 14.44
C ALA A 86 23.47 76.33 13.45
N GLY A 87 22.14 76.50 13.34
CA GLY A 87 21.36 75.79 12.33
C GLY A 87 19.85 75.73 12.58
N LYS A 88 19.14 75.04 11.67
CA LYS A 88 17.71 74.72 11.75
C LYS A 88 17.51 73.21 11.59
N GLN A 89 16.58 72.64 12.36
CA GLN A 89 16.22 71.22 12.30
C GLN A 89 14.70 71.04 12.25
N LEU A 90 14.25 70.17 11.35
CA LEU A 90 12.85 69.80 11.21
C LEU A 90 12.69 68.30 11.39
N GLN A 91 11.77 67.89 12.26
CA GLN A 91 11.42 66.50 12.52
C GLN A 91 10.13 66.16 11.78
N LEU A 92 10.14 65.05 11.05
CA LEU A 92 8.96 64.42 10.45
C LEU A 92 8.70 63.10 11.17
N THR A 93 7.52 62.92 11.72
CA THR A 93 7.07 61.62 12.24
C THR A 93 5.85 61.16 11.46
N ILE A 94 5.91 59.93 10.95
CA ILE A 94 4.76 59.25 10.35
C ILE A 94 4.28 58.22 11.38
N ASN A 95 3.06 58.38 11.87
CA ASN A 95 2.50 57.58 12.96
C ASN A 95 2.10 56.18 12.50
N ALA A 96 1.63 56.03 11.27
CA ALA A 96 1.31 54.75 10.66
C ALA A 96 1.66 54.77 9.16
N PHE A 97 2.69 54.01 8.78
CA PHE A 97 3.07 53.87 7.39
C PHE A 97 2.01 53.12 6.56
N GLY A 98 1.60 53.67 5.42
CA GLY A 98 0.75 53.00 4.44
C GLY A 98 1.51 52.67 3.16
N MET A 99 1.07 51.67 2.40
CA MET A 99 1.69 51.36 1.10
C MET A 99 1.60 52.54 0.11
N ALA A 100 0.59 53.40 0.23
CA ALA A 100 0.44 54.65 -0.54
C ALA A 100 1.42 55.76 -0.12
N THR A 101 2.06 55.63 1.06
CA THR A 101 3.09 56.56 1.55
C THR A 101 4.51 56.14 1.14
N ALA A 102 4.65 55.04 0.39
CA ALA A 102 5.90 54.69 -0.27
C ALA A 102 6.20 55.69 -1.38
N GLY A 103 7.46 56.11 -1.51
CA GLY A 103 7.79 57.21 -2.39
C GLY A 103 9.14 57.86 -2.14
N ILE A 104 9.36 58.98 -2.84
CA ILE A 104 10.52 59.82 -2.63
C ILE A 104 10.14 60.90 -1.62
N LEU A 105 10.81 60.88 -0.46
CA LEU A 105 10.75 61.93 0.54
C LEU A 105 11.84 62.96 0.24
N THR A 106 11.44 64.21 0.06
CA THR A 106 12.34 65.32 -0.24
C THR A 106 12.34 66.29 0.94
N CYS A 107 13.53 66.66 1.44
CA CYS A 107 13.68 67.82 2.30
C CYS A 107 14.12 69.02 1.47
N GLN A 108 13.45 70.16 1.63
CA GLN A 108 13.74 71.40 0.91
C GLN A 108 14.08 72.54 1.87
N ALA A 109 15.21 73.19 1.63
CA ALA A 109 15.61 74.43 2.28
C ALA A 109 15.20 75.65 1.45
N HIS A 110 14.64 76.66 2.11
CA HIS A 110 14.12 77.86 1.47
C HIS A 110 14.90 79.10 1.92
N SER A 111 15.08 80.07 1.02
CA SER A 111 15.57 81.42 1.30
C SER A 111 14.73 82.42 0.53
N ASP A 112 14.22 83.44 1.21
CA ASP A 112 13.29 84.44 0.66
C ASP A 112 12.10 83.80 -0.11
N GLY A 113 11.57 82.70 0.44
CA GLY A 113 10.47 81.93 -0.12
C GLY A 113 10.81 81.00 -1.30
N SER A 114 12.05 81.02 -1.80
CA SER A 114 12.49 80.15 -2.91
C SER A 114 13.25 78.92 -2.41
N VAL A 115 13.06 77.76 -3.04
CA VAL A 115 13.83 76.54 -2.77
C VAL A 115 15.26 76.73 -3.28
N ILE A 116 16.24 76.67 -2.39
CA ILE A 116 17.66 76.88 -2.72
C ILE A 116 18.49 75.59 -2.66
N GLN A 117 18.05 74.61 -1.87
CA GLN A 117 18.68 73.29 -1.81
C GLN A 117 17.62 72.23 -1.48
N GLU A 118 17.75 71.06 -2.07
CA GLU A 118 16.91 69.90 -1.76
C GLU A 118 17.71 68.60 -1.74
N ILE A 119 17.26 67.65 -0.92
CA ILE A 119 17.82 66.30 -0.82
C ILE A 119 16.68 65.28 -0.80
N ASN A 120 16.89 64.14 -1.47
CA ASN A 120 15.88 63.11 -1.67
C ASN A 120 16.28 61.82 -0.96
N GLU A 121 15.32 61.13 -0.37
CA GLU A 121 15.48 59.79 0.20
C GLU A 121 14.29 58.91 -0.23
N SER A 122 14.54 57.66 -0.60
CA SER A 122 13.48 56.72 -0.97
C SER A 122 12.95 55.99 0.25
N ILE A 123 11.63 55.98 0.43
CA ILE A 123 10.92 55.20 1.45
C ILE A 123 10.14 54.10 0.75
N THR A 124 10.48 52.85 1.05
CA THR A 124 9.84 51.67 0.43
C THR A 124 9.32 50.75 1.51
N GLY A 125 8.09 50.23 1.41
CA GLY A 125 7.58 49.28 2.40
C GLY A 125 8.40 47.99 2.47
N GLN A 126 8.57 47.45 3.69
CA GLN A 126 9.26 46.17 3.88
C GLN A 126 8.34 44.99 3.61
N ASN A 127 8.79 44.07 2.74
CA ASN A 127 8.09 42.81 2.51
C ASN A 127 8.39 41.82 3.64
N TYR A 128 7.34 41.19 4.17
CA TYR A 128 7.45 40.11 5.16
C TYR A 128 6.46 39.00 4.87
N SER A 129 6.73 37.81 5.42
CA SER A 129 5.74 36.74 5.50
C SER A 129 5.56 36.35 6.96
N LEU A 130 4.31 36.29 7.42
CA LEU A 130 3.93 35.83 8.74
C LEU A 130 2.80 34.82 8.59
N SER A 131 3.00 33.59 9.09
CA SER A 131 2.00 32.52 9.00
C SER A 131 2.08 31.57 10.18
N ILE A 132 0.94 30.95 10.52
CA ILE A 132 0.88 29.85 11.49
C ILE A 132 0.83 28.55 10.69
N ALA A 133 1.73 27.60 10.98
CA ALA A 133 1.80 26.28 10.36
C ALA A 133 1.60 25.18 11.42
N GLY A 134 1.06 24.03 10.99
CA GLY A 134 0.74 22.90 11.86
C GLY A 134 -0.74 22.50 11.81
N PHE A 135 -1.04 21.38 12.45
CA PHE A 135 -2.36 20.79 12.65
C PHE A 135 -2.38 20.07 14.01
N LEU A 136 -3.58 19.69 14.49
CA LEU A 136 -3.74 19.04 15.79
C LEU A 136 -4.24 17.60 15.59
N ILE A 137 -3.72 16.66 16.38
CA ILE A 137 -4.17 15.27 16.40
C ILE A 137 -4.65 14.92 17.81
N GLU A 138 -5.79 14.24 17.90
CA GLU A 138 -6.34 13.75 19.17
C GLU A 138 -5.37 12.86 19.95
N GLY A 139 -5.25 13.13 21.25
CA GLY A 139 -4.40 12.36 22.18
C GLY A 139 -2.90 12.59 22.02
N HIS A 140 -2.47 13.48 21.11
CA HIS A 140 -1.07 13.82 20.87
C HIS A 140 -0.79 15.26 21.28
N THR A 141 0.42 15.51 21.79
CA THR A 141 0.91 16.87 21.99
C THR A 141 1.52 17.36 20.69
N GLU A 142 0.76 18.12 19.93
CA GLU A 142 1.22 18.71 18.67
C GLU A 142 1.68 20.15 18.86
N SER A 143 2.55 20.60 17.95
CA SER A 143 3.15 21.93 18.02
C SER A 143 2.77 22.80 16.81
N LEU A 144 2.31 24.01 17.09
CA LEU A 144 2.05 25.04 16.09
C LEU A 144 3.29 25.93 15.94
N HIS A 145 3.63 26.24 14.70
CA HIS A 145 4.81 27.03 14.35
C HIS A 145 4.39 28.37 13.77
N CYS A 146 4.83 29.46 14.38
CA CYS A 146 4.73 30.79 13.82
C CYS A 146 5.97 31.08 12.97
N ARG A 147 5.79 31.13 11.66
CA ARG A 147 6.85 31.35 10.68
C ARG A 147 6.86 32.81 10.29
N PHE A 148 7.88 33.53 10.74
CA PHE A 148 8.17 34.90 10.36
C PHE A 148 9.43 34.95 9.50
N TYR A 149 9.35 35.62 8.36
CA TYR A 149 10.49 35.90 7.49
C TYR A 149 10.44 37.35 7.05
N SER A 150 11.55 38.06 7.25
CA SER A 150 11.75 39.41 6.77
C SER A 150 13.23 39.63 6.43
N PRO A 151 13.55 40.27 5.28
CA PRO A 151 14.92 40.65 4.97
C PRO A 151 15.46 41.66 6.01
N GLY A 152 16.64 41.40 6.59
CA GLY A 152 17.36 42.39 7.41
C GLY A 152 16.76 42.72 8.79
N ARG A 153 15.64 42.12 9.18
CA ARG A 153 15.07 42.25 10.54
C ARG A 153 14.73 40.88 11.13
N ASN A 154 14.95 40.75 12.42
CA ASN A 154 14.71 39.52 13.15
C ASN A 154 13.53 39.68 14.13
N ALA A 155 12.88 38.57 14.44
CA ALA A 155 11.93 38.52 15.52
C ALA A 155 12.66 38.70 16.86
N SER A 156 12.14 39.58 17.72
CA SER A 156 12.60 39.82 19.08
C SER A 156 11.77 39.08 20.13
N GLY A 157 10.53 38.74 19.79
CA GLY A 157 9.64 38.00 20.67
C GLY A 157 8.40 37.50 19.94
N TYR A 158 7.72 36.53 20.55
CA TYR A 158 6.49 35.91 20.04
C TYR A 158 5.44 35.92 21.14
N THR A 159 4.17 36.11 20.79
CA THR A 159 3.03 36.01 21.70
C THR A 159 1.92 35.23 21.01
N TRP A 160 1.47 34.16 21.67
CA TRP A 160 0.42 33.28 21.17
C TRP A 160 -0.89 33.52 21.92
N ARG A 161 -1.98 33.60 21.17
CA ARG A 161 -3.33 33.69 21.72
C ARG A 161 -4.28 32.71 21.04
N GLY A 162 -5.32 32.29 21.77
CA GLY A 162 -6.36 31.40 21.27
C GLY A 162 -7.74 32.01 21.47
N ARG A 163 -8.66 31.73 20.56
CA ARG A 163 -10.05 32.20 20.61
C ARG A 163 -11.00 31.05 20.27
N SER A 164 -12.08 30.93 21.03
CA SER A 164 -13.18 30.04 20.68
C SER A 164 -14.31 30.83 20.01
N ASN A 165 -15.11 30.20 19.17
CA ASN A 165 -16.21 30.79 18.42
C ASN A 165 -17.22 31.55 19.31
N ASN A 166 -17.38 31.13 20.57
CA ASN A 166 -18.29 31.75 21.52
C ASN A 166 -17.65 32.91 22.32
N SER A 167 -16.35 33.19 22.15
CA SER A 167 -15.67 34.31 22.81
C SER A 167 -15.37 35.43 21.82
N GLN A 168 -15.56 36.67 22.25
CA GLN A 168 -15.09 37.84 21.50
C GLN A 168 -13.60 38.13 21.73
N GLU A 169 -13.03 37.61 22.82
CA GLU A 169 -11.66 37.89 23.21
C GLU A 169 -10.71 36.71 22.99
N PHE A 170 -9.46 37.06 22.69
CA PHE A 170 -8.31 36.16 22.57
C PHE A 170 -7.65 35.96 23.94
N VAL A 171 -7.53 34.70 24.37
CA VAL A 171 -6.87 34.30 25.62
C VAL A 171 -5.37 34.09 25.36
N LEU A 172 -4.51 34.62 26.23
CA LEU A 172 -3.06 34.43 26.16
C LEU A 172 -2.69 32.96 26.45
N LEU A 173 -1.92 32.33 25.55
CA LEU A 173 -1.51 30.93 25.67
C LEU A 173 -0.04 30.78 26.06
N ALA A 174 0.86 31.46 25.35
CA ALA A 174 2.29 31.39 25.57
C ALA A 174 2.99 32.64 25.02
N GLY A 175 4.24 32.85 25.43
CA GLY A 175 5.10 33.92 24.92
C GLY A 175 6.54 33.46 24.71
N ASN A 176 7.32 34.30 24.03
CA ASN A 176 8.78 34.20 23.82
C ASN A 176 9.27 33.05 22.91
N SER A 177 8.38 32.22 22.35
CA SER A 177 8.74 31.12 21.45
C SER A 177 7.94 31.16 20.15
N SER A 178 8.61 30.89 19.02
CA SER A 178 7.95 30.69 17.71
C SER A 178 7.16 29.38 17.63
N VAL A 179 7.25 28.53 18.66
CA VAL A 179 6.57 27.24 18.76
C VAL A 179 5.62 27.25 19.95
N LEU A 180 4.36 26.89 19.70
CA LEU A 180 3.32 26.68 20.71
C LEU A 180 2.96 25.20 20.76
N ASN A 181 3.22 24.56 21.91
CA ASN A 181 2.75 23.20 22.16
C ASN A 181 1.30 23.26 22.63
N VAL A 182 0.39 22.64 21.89
CA VAL A 182 -1.04 22.64 22.18
C VAL A 182 -1.41 21.30 22.79
N ASN A 183 -2.00 21.34 23.99
CA ASN A 183 -2.61 20.16 24.59
C ASN A 183 -4.05 20.03 24.07
N PHE A 184 -4.41 18.82 23.61
CA PHE A 184 -5.71 18.53 23.01
C PHE A 184 -6.90 18.78 23.93
N SER A 185 -6.72 18.83 25.25
CA SER A 185 -7.79 19.19 26.19
C SER A 185 -8.24 20.66 26.12
N LEU A 186 -7.50 21.53 25.39
CA LEU A 186 -7.73 22.98 25.30
C LEU A 186 -7.57 23.48 23.85
N ILE A 187 -8.37 22.93 22.94
CA ILE A 187 -8.40 23.38 21.54
C ILE A 187 -9.18 24.69 21.45
N PHE A 188 -8.63 25.63 20.67
CA PHE A 188 -9.29 26.87 20.27
C PHE A 188 -9.67 26.78 18.79
N ASP A 189 -10.74 27.46 18.40
CA ASP A 189 -11.20 27.50 17.02
C ASP A 189 -10.25 28.32 16.13
N GLU A 190 -9.69 29.39 16.70
CA GLU A 190 -8.79 30.32 16.03
C GLU A 190 -7.55 30.58 16.90
N TYR A 191 -6.37 30.52 16.28
CA TYR A 191 -5.09 30.83 16.91
C TYR A 191 -4.52 32.10 16.31
N SER A 192 -3.93 32.94 17.15
CA SER A 192 -3.27 34.19 16.77
C SER A 192 -1.80 34.14 17.21
N CYS A 193 -0.91 34.53 16.31
CA CYS A 193 0.51 34.73 16.60
C CYS A 193 0.86 36.20 16.36
N GLU A 194 1.36 36.85 17.39
CA GLU A 194 1.91 38.19 17.37
C GLU A 194 3.44 38.10 17.49
N VAL A 195 4.16 38.75 16.58
CA VAL A 195 5.62 38.79 16.52
C VAL A 195 6.10 40.22 16.75
N SER A 196 6.94 40.39 17.76
CA SER A 196 7.67 41.64 17.99
C SER A 196 8.94 41.63 17.14
N VAL A 197 9.24 42.73 16.44
CA VAL A 197 10.39 42.82 15.53
C VAL A 197 11.44 43.78 16.10
N THR A 198 12.72 43.40 16.10
CA THR A 198 13.83 44.33 16.44
C THR A 198 14.27 45.13 15.20
N PRO A 199 14.69 46.40 15.39
CA PRO A 199 14.94 47.11 16.65
C PRO A 199 13.74 47.88 17.22
N THR A 200 12.59 47.92 16.54
CA THR A 200 11.49 48.86 16.82
C THR A 200 10.48 48.34 17.84
N ASN A 201 10.54 47.05 18.19
CA ASN A 201 9.52 46.33 18.95
C ASN A 201 8.11 46.46 18.34
N PHE A 202 8.03 46.73 17.03
CA PHE A 202 6.78 46.75 16.29
C PHE A 202 6.17 45.35 16.27
N LYS A 203 4.84 45.28 16.38
CA LYS A 203 4.09 44.03 16.53
C LYS A 203 3.33 43.71 15.26
N LEU A 204 3.63 42.56 14.68
CA LEU A 204 2.94 42.00 13.52
C LEU A 204 2.09 40.82 13.98
N THR A 205 0.81 40.79 13.61
CA THR A 205 -0.12 39.73 14.05
C THR A 205 -0.71 38.99 12.86
N THR A 206 -0.86 37.67 12.99
CA THR A 206 -1.58 36.82 12.05
C THR A 206 -2.53 35.89 12.80
N ASN A 207 -3.68 35.60 12.20
CA ASN A 207 -4.67 34.69 12.76
C ASN A 207 -4.90 33.52 11.80
N ARG A 208 -5.16 32.33 12.34
CA ARG A 208 -5.44 31.13 11.55
C ARG A 208 -6.35 30.17 12.32
N THR A 209 -7.36 29.63 11.65
CA THR A 209 -8.11 28.46 12.12
C THR A 209 -7.31 27.19 11.88
N VAL A 210 -7.14 26.37 12.90
CA VAL A 210 -6.31 25.15 12.82
C VAL A 210 -7.21 23.93 12.73
N THR A 211 -7.04 23.14 11.68
CA THR A 211 -7.77 21.89 11.50
C THR A 211 -7.33 20.88 12.56
N ALA A 212 -8.29 20.38 13.34
CA ALA A 212 -8.10 19.28 14.27
C ALA A 212 -8.54 17.95 13.64
N TYR A 213 -7.68 16.94 13.78
CA TYR A 213 -7.89 15.58 13.31
C TYR A 213 -8.24 14.68 14.48
N PHE A 214 -9.38 14.00 14.34
CA PHE A 214 -9.87 13.01 15.28
C PHE A 214 -9.84 11.63 14.62
N ILE A 215 -9.77 10.57 15.45
CA ILE A 215 -9.96 9.22 14.93
C ILE A 215 -11.37 9.17 14.32
N PRO A 216 -11.53 8.65 13.09
CA PRO A 216 -12.83 8.63 12.44
C PRO A 216 -13.86 7.89 13.29
N LYS A 217 -15.10 8.38 13.35
CA LYS A 217 -16.16 7.82 14.19
C LYS A 217 -17.20 7.09 13.36
N LEU A 218 -17.60 5.93 13.84
CA LEU A 218 -18.69 5.15 13.29
C LEU A 218 -20.05 5.77 13.67
N THR A 219 -20.92 6.02 12.69
CA THR A 219 -22.27 6.58 12.91
C THR A 219 -23.40 5.57 12.75
N ALA A 220 -23.09 4.31 12.45
CA ALA A 220 -24.04 3.21 12.31
C ALA A 220 -23.48 1.94 12.97
N ASN A 221 -24.12 0.79 12.76
CA ASN A 221 -23.65 -0.48 13.28
C ASN A 221 -22.28 -0.85 12.70
N SER A 222 -21.44 -1.50 13.51
CA SER A 222 -20.11 -1.99 13.11
C SER A 222 -20.18 -3.05 12.01
N THR A 223 -21.28 -3.81 11.97
CA THR A 223 -21.59 -4.81 10.94
C THR A 223 -22.96 -4.53 10.32
N ILE A 224 -23.01 -4.40 8.99
CA ILE A 224 -24.24 -4.23 8.22
C ILE A 224 -24.47 -5.46 7.36
N ALA A 225 -25.62 -6.11 7.49
CA ALA A 225 -26.03 -7.18 6.58
C ALA A 225 -26.77 -6.59 5.38
N SER A 226 -26.49 -7.09 4.18
CA SER A 226 -27.13 -6.64 2.94
C SER A 226 -27.44 -7.84 2.06
N THR A 227 -28.65 -7.87 1.48
CA THR A 227 -29.13 -8.93 0.59
C THR A 227 -29.36 -8.35 -0.81
N VAL A 228 -28.98 -9.07 -1.88
CA VAL A 228 -29.20 -8.65 -3.27
C VAL A 228 -29.53 -9.85 -4.17
N LEU A 229 -30.37 -9.67 -5.18
CA LEU A 229 -30.65 -10.72 -6.17
C LEU A 229 -29.49 -10.88 -7.17
N ILE A 230 -29.31 -12.09 -7.69
CA ILE A 230 -28.30 -12.36 -8.71
C ILE A 230 -28.52 -11.51 -9.96
N GLY A 231 -27.42 -11.00 -10.54
CA GLY A 231 -27.43 -10.14 -11.74
C GLY A 231 -27.74 -8.67 -11.45
N GLU A 232 -28.32 -8.34 -10.30
CA GLU A 232 -28.56 -6.95 -9.90
C GLU A 232 -27.27 -6.25 -9.45
N SER A 233 -27.35 -4.93 -9.30
CA SER A 233 -26.29 -4.12 -8.72
C SER A 233 -26.67 -3.63 -7.33
N ILE A 234 -25.72 -3.67 -6.39
CA ILE A 234 -25.90 -3.14 -5.03
C ILE A 234 -24.84 -2.09 -4.71
N THR A 235 -25.23 -1.09 -3.93
CA THR A 235 -24.32 -0.06 -3.40
C THR A 235 -24.18 -0.21 -1.89
N LEU A 236 -22.96 -0.44 -1.42
CA LEU A 236 -22.62 -0.49 0.00
C LEU A 236 -22.11 0.88 0.44
N HIS A 237 -22.76 1.48 1.44
CA HIS A 237 -22.39 2.81 1.94
C HIS A 237 -21.60 2.72 3.25
N CYS A 238 -20.50 3.46 3.32
CA CYS A 238 -19.70 3.56 4.53
C CYS A 238 -20.21 4.68 5.45
N SER A 239 -20.60 4.32 6.66
CA SER A 239 -21.14 5.21 7.70
C SER A 239 -20.06 5.64 8.70
N ILE A 240 -18.92 6.10 8.20
CA ILE A 240 -17.82 6.65 9.01
C ILE A 240 -17.67 8.14 8.71
N THR A 241 -17.61 8.95 9.77
CA THR A 241 -17.47 10.42 9.72
C THR A 241 -16.19 10.88 10.38
N GLY A 242 -15.71 12.06 9.99
CA GLY A 242 -14.43 12.63 10.44
C GLY A 242 -13.89 13.65 9.45
N THR A 243 -12.73 14.21 9.75
CA THR A 243 -12.06 15.26 8.95
C THR A 243 -11.11 14.65 7.92
N ASP A 244 -11.14 15.15 6.68
CA ASP A 244 -10.29 14.73 5.54
C ASP A 244 -10.15 13.21 5.37
N LEU A 245 -11.27 12.50 5.41
CA LEU A 245 -11.28 11.04 5.35
C LEU A 245 -10.87 10.50 3.97
N LYS A 246 -9.97 9.51 3.99
CA LYS A 246 -9.67 8.64 2.85
C LYS A 246 -10.31 7.28 3.06
N TYR A 247 -11.15 6.86 2.12
CA TYR A 247 -11.85 5.57 2.18
C TYR A 247 -11.08 4.49 1.43
N THR A 248 -11.17 3.25 1.91
CA THR A 248 -10.67 2.06 1.24
C THR A 248 -11.63 0.91 1.52
N TRP A 249 -12.20 0.36 0.46
CA TRP A 249 -12.97 -0.86 0.50
C TRP A 249 -12.06 -2.04 0.21
N SER A 250 -12.19 -3.10 0.99
CA SER A 250 -11.48 -4.35 0.75
C SER A 250 -12.37 -5.55 1.03
N ARG A 251 -12.06 -6.68 0.40
CA ARG A 251 -12.64 -7.98 0.75
C ARG A 251 -11.84 -8.63 1.88
N GLN A 252 -12.34 -9.75 2.42
CA GLN A 252 -11.68 -10.53 3.48
C GLN A 252 -10.24 -10.96 3.12
N ASP A 253 -9.90 -11.02 1.84
CA ASP A 253 -8.57 -11.33 1.31
C ASP A 253 -7.59 -10.14 1.34
N GLY A 254 -8.05 -8.96 1.77
CA GLY A 254 -7.25 -7.75 1.92
C GLY A 254 -6.99 -6.99 0.63
N VAL A 255 -7.58 -7.40 -0.50
CA VAL A 255 -7.41 -6.71 -1.79
C VAL A 255 -8.30 -5.45 -1.80
N PRO A 256 -7.74 -4.27 -2.13
CA PRO A 256 -8.53 -3.05 -2.25
C PRO A 256 -9.43 -3.09 -3.50
N LEU A 257 -10.70 -2.73 -3.33
CA LEU A 257 -11.73 -2.72 -4.37
C LEU A 257 -12.09 -1.31 -4.84
N SER A 258 -12.19 -0.36 -3.92
CA SER A 258 -12.59 1.02 -4.21
C SER A 258 -12.04 1.99 -3.17
N SER A 259 -11.80 3.23 -3.57
CA SER A 259 -11.41 4.34 -2.68
C SER A 259 -12.54 5.34 -2.43
N LEU A 260 -13.73 5.07 -2.96
CA LEU A 260 -14.91 5.93 -2.78
C LEU A 260 -15.62 5.63 -1.45
N LYS A 261 -16.41 6.59 -0.95
CA LYS A 261 -17.23 6.42 0.26
C LYS A 261 -18.29 5.31 0.10
N ALA A 262 -18.72 5.05 -1.14
CA ALA A 262 -19.65 3.99 -1.47
C ALA A 262 -19.02 3.01 -2.47
N LEU A 263 -19.29 1.72 -2.31
CA LEU A 263 -18.86 0.65 -3.21
C LEU A 263 -20.07 0.13 -3.99
N THR A 264 -20.05 0.28 -5.31
CA THR A 264 -21.05 -0.29 -6.21
C THR A 264 -20.54 -1.61 -6.79
N LEU A 265 -21.28 -2.68 -6.58
CA LEU A 265 -21.04 -3.98 -7.22
C LEU A 265 -22.08 -4.16 -8.31
N HIS A 266 -21.63 -4.37 -9.55
CA HIS A 266 -22.51 -4.59 -10.70
C HIS A 266 -22.52 -6.06 -11.09
N ASN A 267 -23.64 -6.53 -11.63
CA ASN A 267 -23.81 -7.92 -12.09
C ASN A 267 -23.40 -8.93 -11.01
N VAL A 268 -24.00 -8.79 -9.82
CA VAL A 268 -23.61 -9.55 -8.64
C VAL A 268 -23.84 -11.05 -8.86
N CYS A 269 -22.85 -11.88 -8.53
CA CYS A 269 -22.91 -13.33 -8.68
C CYS A 269 -22.63 -14.07 -7.35
N TYR A 270 -22.76 -15.39 -7.34
CA TYR A 270 -22.59 -16.22 -6.13
C TYR A 270 -21.26 -15.96 -5.39
N THR A 271 -20.16 -15.79 -6.14
CA THR A 271 -18.82 -15.53 -5.58
C THR A 271 -18.66 -14.14 -4.98
N SER A 272 -19.64 -13.24 -5.20
CA SER A 272 -19.69 -11.90 -4.62
C SER A 272 -20.17 -11.91 -3.16
N THR A 273 -20.75 -13.02 -2.68
CA THR A 273 -21.11 -13.21 -1.26
C THR A 273 -19.86 -13.13 -0.37
N GLY A 274 -20.00 -12.53 0.81
CA GLY A 274 -18.92 -12.49 1.81
C GLY A 274 -18.80 -11.17 2.56
N LEU A 275 -17.68 -11.03 3.27
CA LEU A 275 -17.37 -9.85 4.09
C LEU A 275 -16.61 -8.80 3.28
N TYR A 276 -17.14 -7.59 3.28
CA TYR A 276 -16.55 -6.38 2.75
C TYR A 276 -16.21 -5.45 3.90
N ARG A 277 -15.02 -4.85 3.89
CA ARG A 277 -14.58 -3.90 4.90
C ARG A 277 -14.43 -2.54 4.25
N CYS A 278 -15.19 -1.55 4.72
CA CYS A 278 -14.85 -0.15 4.51
C CYS A 278 -13.87 0.28 5.61
N THR A 279 -12.75 0.89 5.26
CA THR A 279 -11.85 1.55 6.21
C THR A 279 -11.75 3.01 5.83
N ALA A 280 -12.09 3.91 6.77
CA ALA A 280 -11.85 5.33 6.64
C ALA A 280 -10.61 5.69 7.45
N SER A 281 -9.71 6.49 6.87
CA SER A 281 -8.45 6.90 7.48
C SER A 281 -8.34 8.42 7.51
N SER A 282 -7.94 8.95 8.66
CA SER A 282 -7.52 10.34 8.87
C SER A 282 -6.07 10.38 9.35
N LEU A 283 -5.50 11.57 9.57
CA LEU A 283 -4.16 11.71 10.16
C LEU A 283 -4.10 11.22 11.61
N ALA A 284 -5.23 11.17 12.33
CA ALA A 284 -5.28 10.74 13.71
C ALA A 284 -5.39 9.21 13.86
N GLY A 285 -5.86 8.51 12.83
CA GLY A 285 -6.04 7.07 12.87
C GLY A 285 -7.00 6.56 11.81
N ASN A 286 -7.39 5.30 11.95
CA ASN A 286 -8.34 4.64 11.06
C ASN A 286 -9.49 4.02 11.84
N GLU A 287 -10.63 3.90 11.18
CA GLU A 287 -11.78 3.16 11.67
C GLU A 287 -12.35 2.31 10.53
N SER A 288 -12.94 1.18 10.85
CA SER A 288 -13.48 0.26 9.85
C SER A 288 -14.87 -0.23 10.15
N GLN A 289 -15.69 -0.33 9.10
CA GLN A 289 -17.04 -0.87 9.13
C GLN A 289 -17.09 -2.11 8.24
N ILE A 290 -17.80 -3.14 8.71
CA ILE A 290 -17.92 -4.41 8.01
C ILE A 290 -19.32 -4.51 7.38
N HIS A 291 -19.38 -4.94 6.13
CA HIS A 291 -20.60 -5.28 5.41
C HIS A 291 -20.59 -6.76 5.08
N TYR A 292 -21.64 -7.48 5.48
CA TYR A 292 -21.86 -8.87 5.11
C TYR A 292 -22.88 -8.91 3.98
N LEU A 293 -22.41 -9.21 2.76
CA LEU A 293 -23.25 -9.31 1.58
C LEU A 293 -23.69 -10.76 1.37
N THR A 294 -24.99 -10.98 1.31
CA THR A 294 -25.62 -12.24 0.89
C THR A 294 -26.28 -12.04 -0.47
N VAL A 295 -25.98 -12.93 -1.41
CA VAL A 295 -26.67 -12.95 -2.71
C VAL A 295 -27.87 -13.91 -2.59
N GLN A 296 -28.95 -13.66 -3.32
CA GLN A 296 -30.13 -14.51 -3.36
C GLN A 296 -30.49 -14.81 -4.81
N GLY A 297 -31.00 -15.99 -5.10
CA GLY A 297 -31.39 -16.37 -6.46
C GLY A 297 -31.49 -17.88 -6.67
N ILE A 298 -31.73 -18.28 -7.91
CA ILE A 298 -31.74 -19.69 -8.32
C ILE A 298 -30.33 -20.28 -8.09
N PRO A 299 -30.16 -21.55 -7.67
CA PRO A 299 -28.85 -22.17 -7.54
C PRO A 299 -28.15 -22.32 -8.89
N SER A 300 -26.82 -22.38 -8.89
CA SER A 300 -26.09 -22.72 -10.12
C SER A 300 -26.39 -24.15 -10.57
N SER A 301 -26.25 -24.45 -11.86
CA SER A 301 -26.34 -25.82 -12.35
C SER A 301 -25.37 -26.74 -11.59
N PRO A 302 -25.82 -27.90 -11.10
CA PRO A 302 -24.98 -28.80 -10.31
C PRO A 302 -23.79 -29.29 -11.14
N VAL A 303 -22.66 -29.55 -10.49
CA VAL A 303 -21.46 -30.08 -11.12
C VAL A 303 -21.13 -31.43 -10.51
N ILE A 304 -21.07 -32.47 -11.35
CA ILE A 304 -20.55 -33.79 -10.96
C ILE A 304 -19.03 -33.68 -10.89
N THR A 305 -18.49 -33.74 -9.67
CA THR A 305 -17.06 -33.66 -9.40
C THR A 305 -16.35 -34.99 -9.56
N ASP A 306 -17.07 -36.09 -9.28
CA ASP A 306 -16.56 -37.45 -9.30
C ASP A 306 -17.73 -38.43 -9.37
N ALA A 307 -17.50 -39.62 -9.88
CA ALA A 307 -18.49 -40.69 -9.98
C ALA A 307 -17.82 -42.05 -9.76
N VAL A 308 -18.34 -42.82 -8.81
CA VAL A 308 -17.84 -44.16 -8.50
C VAL A 308 -18.88 -45.20 -8.89
N THR A 309 -18.52 -46.08 -9.81
CA THR A 309 -19.34 -47.21 -10.24
C THR A 309 -18.92 -48.50 -9.52
N SER A 310 -19.90 -49.26 -9.06
CA SER A 310 -19.75 -50.62 -8.53
C SER A 310 -20.86 -51.51 -9.10
N PRO A 311 -20.76 -52.85 -9.04
CA PRO A 311 -21.81 -53.72 -9.56
C PRO A 311 -23.18 -53.36 -8.97
N GLY A 312 -24.08 -52.91 -9.83
CA GLY A 312 -25.42 -52.47 -9.49
C GLY A 312 -25.57 -51.15 -8.74
N SER A 313 -24.52 -50.34 -8.57
CA SER A 313 -24.59 -49.08 -7.81
C SER A 313 -23.67 -47.99 -8.38
N LEU A 314 -24.18 -46.76 -8.42
CA LEU A 314 -23.49 -45.55 -8.87
C LEU A 314 -23.57 -44.50 -7.77
N VAL A 315 -22.40 -44.03 -7.32
CA VAL A 315 -22.30 -42.94 -6.33
C VAL A 315 -21.78 -41.69 -7.02
N LEU A 316 -22.61 -40.65 -7.09
CA LEU A 316 -22.25 -39.37 -7.69
C LEU A 316 -21.83 -38.37 -6.61
N ARG A 317 -20.69 -37.70 -6.81
CA ARG A 317 -20.27 -36.57 -5.98
C ARG A 317 -20.65 -35.27 -6.67
N VAL A 318 -21.65 -34.59 -6.15
CA VAL A 318 -22.24 -33.40 -6.76
C VAL A 318 -22.00 -32.20 -5.87
N ARG A 319 -21.72 -31.04 -6.48
CA ARG A 319 -21.71 -29.75 -5.78
C ARG A 319 -22.50 -28.72 -6.56
N THR A 320 -23.06 -27.74 -5.88
CA THR A 320 -23.67 -26.56 -6.49
C THR A 320 -23.28 -25.31 -5.72
N MET A 321 -23.07 -24.20 -6.43
CA MET A 321 -22.97 -22.89 -5.79
C MET A 321 -24.38 -22.38 -5.49
N TYR A 322 -24.54 -21.92 -4.27
CA TYR A 322 -25.81 -21.39 -3.81
C TYR A 322 -25.61 -20.22 -2.85
N PRO A 323 -26.38 -19.12 -2.96
CA PRO A 323 -26.22 -18.00 -2.05
C PRO A 323 -27.48 -17.88 -1.16
N GLY A 324 -27.31 -17.96 0.16
CA GLY A 324 -28.40 -17.75 1.13
C GLY A 324 -29.04 -19.04 1.66
N ASP A 325 -30.39 -19.07 1.75
CA ASP A 325 -31.17 -20.08 2.48
C ASP A 325 -30.75 -21.52 2.23
N THR A 326 -30.29 -22.16 3.29
CA THR A 326 -29.53 -23.41 3.21
C THR A 326 -30.34 -24.64 2.81
N ASN A 327 -31.61 -24.48 2.47
CA ASN A 327 -32.53 -25.54 2.11
C ASN A 327 -32.55 -25.73 0.58
N ILE A 328 -31.87 -26.77 0.11
CA ILE A 328 -31.87 -27.13 -1.31
C ILE A 328 -32.37 -28.56 -1.52
N ARG A 329 -32.87 -28.83 -2.73
CA ARG A 329 -33.31 -30.16 -3.16
C ARG A 329 -32.63 -30.53 -4.46
N PHE A 330 -32.05 -31.72 -4.52
CA PHE A 330 -31.55 -32.32 -5.77
C PHE A 330 -32.60 -33.31 -6.27
N ILE A 331 -33.10 -33.09 -7.48
CA ILE A 331 -33.95 -34.06 -8.19
C ILE A 331 -33.04 -34.80 -9.16
N VAL A 332 -33.03 -36.12 -9.04
CA VAL A 332 -32.15 -37.02 -9.82
C VAL A 332 -33.03 -37.99 -10.59
N ASN A 333 -33.00 -37.86 -11.91
CA ASN A 333 -33.75 -38.71 -12.83
C ASN A 333 -32.78 -39.64 -13.56
N VAL A 334 -33.01 -40.94 -13.46
CA VAL A 334 -32.21 -41.97 -14.12
C VAL A 334 -33.06 -42.56 -15.23
N THR A 335 -32.56 -42.51 -16.45
CA THR A 335 -33.22 -43.04 -17.64
C THR A 335 -32.35 -44.08 -18.31
N ASN A 336 -32.96 -45.08 -18.92
CA ASN A 336 -32.24 -46.05 -19.74
C ASN A 336 -31.89 -45.40 -21.08
N VAL A 337 -30.62 -45.51 -21.51
CA VAL A 337 -30.15 -44.92 -22.77
C VAL A 337 -30.80 -45.58 -24.00
N SER A 338 -31.17 -46.86 -23.88
CA SER A 338 -31.65 -47.65 -25.03
C SER A 338 -33.09 -47.35 -25.44
N ASP A 339 -33.98 -47.07 -24.48
CA ASP A 339 -35.41 -46.87 -24.72
C ASP A 339 -35.96 -45.55 -24.13
N GLY A 340 -35.13 -44.77 -23.42
CA GLY A 340 -35.52 -43.53 -22.76
C GLY A 340 -36.46 -43.72 -21.56
N SER A 341 -36.71 -44.96 -21.13
CA SER A 341 -37.59 -45.25 -19.99
C SER A 341 -36.99 -44.72 -18.68
N ILE A 342 -37.84 -44.19 -17.79
CA ILE A 342 -37.41 -43.70 -16.48
C ILE A 342 -37.22 -44.91 -15.56
N ILE A 343 -35.98 -45.15 -15.13
CA ILE A 343 -35.60 -46.21 -14.20
C ILE A 343 -35.92 -45.77 -12.76
N SER A 344 -35.54 -44.54 -12.40
CA SER A 344 -35.80 -43.98 -11.07
C SER A 344 -35.82 -42.45 -11.10
N SER A 345 -36.55 -41.85 -10.17
CA SER A 345 -36.62 -40.41 -9.96
C SER A 345 -36.63 -40.17 -8.45
N THR A 346 -35.50 -39.73 -7.89
CA THR A 346 -35.34 -39.49 -6.45
C THR A 346 -35.16 -38.00 -6.15
N THR A 347 -35.65 -37.56 -4.99
CA THR A 347 -35.43 -36.21 -4.49
C THR A 347 -34.64 -36.28 -3.20
N HIS A 348 -33.46 -35.68 -3.17
CA HIS A 348 -32.59 -35.59 -2.01
C HIS A 348 -32.71 -34.19 -1.40
N HIS A 349 -33.20 -34.12 -0.16
CA HIS A 349 -33.38 -32.86 0.57
C HIS A 349 -32.20 -32.60 1.50
N PHE A 350 -31.69 -31.38 1.48
CA PHE A 350 -30.62 -30.93 2.36
C PHE A 350 -31.04 -29.66 3.08
N ASP A 351 -31.16 -29.76 4.40
CA ASP A 351 -31.24 -28.62 5.30
C ASP A 351 -29.81 -28.20 5.65
N ASN A 352 -29.50 -26.90 5.68
CA ASN A 352 -28.16 -26.41 6.06
C ASN A 352 -27.02 -26.66 5.05
N TYR A 353 -27.33 -26.82 3.76
CA TYR A 353 -26.33 -26.88 2.69
C TYR A 353 -25.42 -25.64 2.68
N GLN A 354 -24.10 -25.82 2.86
CA GLN A 354 -23.15 -24.74 2.64
C GLN A 354 -22.80 -24.65 1.16
N SER A 355 -22.68 -23.43 0.66
CA SER A 355 -22.32 -23.17 -0.75
C SER A 355 -21.07 -23.96 -1.14
N ASN A 356 -21.11 -24.69 -2.25
CA ASN A 356 -20.01 -25.49 -2.79
C ASN A 356 -19.66 -26.76 -1.98
N ASP A 357 -20.50 -27.19 -1.04
CA ASP A 357 -20.36 -28.49 -0.37
C ASP A 357 -20.52 -29.66 -1.35
N ILE A 358 -19.71 -30.71 -1.16
CA ILE A 358 -19.79 -31.93 -1.95
C ILE A 358 -20.75 -32.89 -1.27
N VAL A 359 -21.78 -33.30 -2.01
CA VAL A 359 -22.82 -34.23 -1.58
C VAL A 359 -22.69 -35.53 -2.37
N ASN A 360 -22.83 -36.66 -1.68
CA ASN A 360 -22.90 -37.97 -2.32
C ASN A 360 -24.36 -38.33 -2.59
N ILE A 361 -24.63 -38.78 -3.81
CA ILE A 361 -25.94 -39.27 -4.26
C ILE A 361 -25.75 -40.72 -4.67
N ASP A 362 -26.33 -41.63 -3.91
CA ASP A 362 -26.29 -43.07 -4.16
C ASP A 362 -27.46 -43.48 -5.04
N ILE A 363 -27.16 -44.15 -6.16
CA ILE A 363 -28.12 -44.59 -7.18
C ILE A 363 -27.99 -46.10 -7.35
N SER A 364 -29.06 -46.85 -7.07
CA SER A 364 -29.10 -48.31 -7.22
C SER A 364 -29.67 -48.72 -8.57
N ILE A 365 -28.90 -49.49 -9.35
CA ILE A 365 -29.23 -49.95 -10.71
C ILE A 365 -28.90 -51.45 -10.80
N PRO A 366 -29.69 -52.33 -10.14
CA PRO A 366 -29.32 -53.74 -9.90
C PRO A 366 -29.08 -54.56 -11.17
N ASN A 367 -29.76 -54.23 -12.26
CA ASN A 367 -29.67 -54.94 -13.54
C ASN A 367 -28.48 -54.48 -14.41
N GLY A 368 -27.70 -53.49 -13.98
CA GLY A 368 -26.62 -52.90 -14.77
C GLY A 368 -27.10 -52.22 -16.07
N GLY A 369 -26.15 -51.85 -16.94
CA GLY A 369 -26.40 -51.24 -18.25
C GLY A 369 -25.97 -49.79 -18.38
N SER A 370 -26.20 -49.21 -19.56
CA SER A 370 -25.93 -47.79 -19.84
C SER A 370 -27.14 -46.93 -19.47
N VAL A 371 -26.94 -46.03 -18.51
CA VAL A 371 -27.98 -45.13 -17.98
C VAL A 371 -27.61 -43.68 -18.20
N SER A 372 -28.61 -42.84 -18.46
CA SER A 372 -28.50 -41.39 -18.52
C SER A 372 -29.04 -40.81 -17.21
N VAL A 373 -28.18 -40.12 -16.47
CA VAL A 373 -28.51 -39.48 -15.20
C VAL A 373 -28.68 -37.99 -15.43
N SER A 374 -29.85 -37.48 -15.05
CA SER A 374 -30.25 -36.09 -15.10
C SER A 374 -30.35 -35.52 -13.69
N ILE A 375 -29.72 -34.37 -13.42
CA ILE A 375 -29.73 -33.73 -12.09
C ILE A 375 -30.17 -32.28 -12.20
N VAL A 376 -31.17 -31.91 -11.39
CA VAL A 376 -31.67 -30.54 -11.24
C VAL A 376 -31.61 -30.13 -9.78
N THR A 377 -31.14 -28.91 -9.51
CA THR A 377 -31.17 -28.33 -8.16
C THR A 377 -32.30 -27.32 -8.01
N ILE A 378 -33.05 -27.39 -6.92
CA ILE A 378 -34.21 -26.54 -6.67
C ILE A 378 -34.11 -25.90 -5.29
N ASN A 379 -34.46 -24.62 -5.24
CA ASN A 379 -34.66 -23.88 -4.00
C ASN A 379 -36.00 -23.10 -4.05
N GLN A 380 -36.18 -22.13 -3.15
CA GLN A 380 -37.37 -21.27 -3.12
C GLN A 380 -37.47 -20.26 -4.28
N TYR A 381 -36.34 -19.93 -4.94
CA TYR A 381 -36.30 -18.96 -6.03
C TYR A 381 -36.49 -19.62 -7.41
N GLY A 382 -36.29 -20.93 -7.53
CA GLY A 382 -36.51 -21.68 -8.77
C GLY A 382 -35.64 -22.94 -8.88
N ALA A 383 -35.56 -23.46 -10.11
CA ALA A 383 -34.78 -24.63 -10.47
C ALA A 383 -33.60 -24.23 -11.37
N SER A 384 -32.44 -24.85 -11.16
CA SER A 384 -31.28 -24.71 -12.04
C SER A 384 -31.53 -25.40 -13.39
N ASP A 385 -30.64 -25.16 -14.34
CA ASP A 385 -30.60 -25.98 -15.54
C ASP A 385 -30.30 -27.44 -15.19
N ASN A 386 -30.77 -28.33 -16.06
CA ASN A 386 -30.58 -29.76 -15.95
C ASN A 386 -29.23 -30.17 -16.53
N ILE A 387 -28.46 -30.95 -15.77
CA ILE A 387 -27.28 -31.62 -16.31
C ILE A 387 -27.63 -33.05 -16.68
N ILE A 388 -27.09 -33.56 -17.79
CA ILE A 388 -27.32 -34.93 -18.24
C ILE A 388 -25.97 -35.58 -18.51
N GLN A 389 -25.70 -36.73 -17.89
CA GLN A 389 -24.48 -37.50 -18.10
C GLN A 389 -24.78 -38.99 -18.16
N VAL A 390 -24.08 -39.69 -19.08
CA VAL A 390 -24.25 -41.12 -19.28
C VAL A 390 -23.20 -41.91 -18.51
N PHE A 391 -23.64 -42.97 -17.83
CA PHE A 391 -22.81 -43.90 -17.07
C PHE A 391 -23.07 -45.34 -17.51
N THR A 392 -22.06 -46.20 -17.41
CA THR A 392 -22.20 -47.64 -17.67
C THR A 392 -21.88 -48.40 -16.39
N ILE A 393 -22.77 -49.31 -16.00
CA ILE A 393 -22.72 -49.99 -14.70
C ILE A 393 -22.80 -51.50 -14.92
N ASP A 394 -21.94 -52.25 -14.24
CA ASP A 394 -21.96 -53.70 -14.29
C ASP A 394 -23.18 -54.27 -13.52
N PRO A 395 -23.82 -55.34 -14.01
CA PRO A 395 -24.95 -55.98 -13.31
C PRO A 395 -24.51 -56.71 -12.03
N ILE A 396 -25.43 -56.86 -11.07
CA ILE A 396 -25.20 -57.71 -9.90
C ILE A 396 -25.36 -59.17 -10.31
N PHE A 397 -24.25 -59.91 -10.42
CA PHE A 397 -24.30 -61.36 -10.66
C PHE A 397 -24.65 -62.08 -9.36
N SER A 398 -25.78 -62.80 -9.33
CA SER A 398 -26.03 -63.79 -8.28
C SER A 398 -25.52 -65.15 -8.75
N THR A 399 -24.50 -65.69 -8.07
CA THR A 399 -24.08 -67.07 -8.28
C THR A 399 -24.92 -67.98 -7.39
N THR A 400 -26.08 -68.44 -7.88
CA THR A 400 -26.65 -69.70 -7.38
C THR A 400 -25.93 -70.85 -8.07
N VAL A 401 -24.89 -71.39 -7.42
CA VAL A 401 -24.25 -72.63 -7.87
C VAL A 401 -25.20 -73.78 -7.53
N SER A 402 -25.96 -74.26 -8.51
CA SER A 402 -26.64 -75.56 -8.41
C SER A 402 -25.66 -76.66 -8.82
N ILE A 403 -25.19 -77.44 -7.85
CA ILE A 403 -24.37 -78.62 -8.11
C ILE A 403 -25.31 -79.72 -8.63
N ILE A 404 -25.27 -79.99 -9.93
CA ILE A 404 -25.92 -81.18 -10.50
C ILE A 404 -24.91 -82.34 -10.37
N THR A 405 -25.06 -83.15 -9.33
CA THR A 405 -24.33 -84.43 -9.22
C THR A 405 -24.98 -85.45 -10.15
N THR A 406 -24.39 -85.68 -11.32
CA THR A 406 -24.58 -86.91 -12.07
C THR A 406 -23.28 -87.69 -12.07
N SER A 407 -23.36 -88.96 -11.71
CA SER A 407 -22.23 -89.88 -11.68
C SER A 407 -21.73 -90.13 -13.10
N VAL A 408 -20.40 -90.03 -13.26
CA VAL A 408 -19.58 -90.30 -14.45
C VAL A 408 -19.37 -89.07 -15.35
N THR A 409 -18.13 -88.56 -15.29
CA THR A 409 -17.51 -87.48 -16.08
C THR A 409 -18.24 -86.13 -16.10
N ALA A 410 -17.95 -85.28 -15.11
CA ALA A 410 -18.32 -83.86 -15.15
C ALA A 410 -17.38 -83.09 -16.09
N SER A 411 -17.86 -82.74 -17.28
CA SER A 411 -17.31 -81.64 -18.06
C SER A 411 -17.88 -80.33 -17.52
N LEU A 412 -17.03 -79.40 -17.05
CA LEU A 412 -17.45 -78.02 -16.82
C LEU A 412 -17.58 -77.32 -18.18
N SER A 413 -18.80 -76.97 -18.57
CA SER A 413 -19.05 -75.98 -19.64
C SER A 413 -19.71 -74.75 -19.04
N ALA A 414 -18.99 -73.63 -19.02
CA ALA A 414 -19.55 -72.31 -18.81
C ALA A 414 -19.60 -71.60 -20.17
N SER A 415 -20.80 -71.23 -20.65
CA SER A 415 -20.95 -70.37 -21.82
C SER A 415 -20.95 -68.91 -21.37
N ILE A 416 -19.86 -68.19 -21.68
CA ILE A 416 -19.74 -66.75 -21.47
C ILE A 416 -19.71 -66.10 -22.86
N SER A 417 -20.69 -65.27 -23.15
CA SER A 417 -20.67 -64.38 -24.31
C SER A 417 -20.23 -63.00 -23.83
N THR A 418 -18.93 -62.70 -23.92
CA THR A 418 -18.37 -61.36 -23.63
C THR A 418 -17.50 -60.89 -24.78
N THR A 419 -17.59 -59.60 -25.12
CA THR A 419 -16.87 -58.96 -26.22
C THR A 419 -15.48 -58.43 -25.86
N THR A 420 -14.97 -58.66 -24.65
CA THR A 420 -13.60 -58.30 -24.28
C THR A 420 -13.02 -59.32 -23.30
N GLY A 421 -11.83 -59.84 -23.63
CA GLY A 421 -11.24 -61.03 -23.02
C GLY A 421 -10.96 -60.92 -21.52
N SER A 422 -11.31 -61.97 -20.78
CA SER A 422 -10.90 -62.21 -19.40
C SER A 422 -10.09 -63.51 -19.31
N ILE A 423 -9.06 -63.52 -18.46
CA ILE A 423 -8.19 -64.67 -18.20
C ILE A 423 -8.80 -65.50 -17.06
N ILE A 424 -9.02 -66.79 -17.29
CA ILE A 424 -9.53 -67.74 -16.29
C ILE A 424 -8.33 -68.51 -15.71
N THR A 425 -8.09 -68.43 -14.40
CA THR A 425 -7.12 -69.28 -13.69
C THR A 425 -7.83 -70.15 -12.67
N ASN A 426 -7.83 -71.47 -12.88
CA ASN A 426 -8.30 -72.46 -11.91
C ASN A 426 -7.12 -72.92 -11.04
N THR A 427 -7.22 -72.73 -9.72
CA THR A 427 -6.25 -73.30 -8.75
C THR A 427 -6.98 -74.25 -7.80
N PRO A 428 -6.68 -75.56 -7.79
CA PRO A 428 -7.20 -76.48 -6.78
C PRO A 428 -6.38 -76.38 -5.48
N THR A 429 -7.06 -76.21 -4.35
CA THR A 429 -6.50 -76.20 -3.00
C THR A 429 -6.73 -77.55 -2.31
N SER A 430 -5.67 -78.28 -1.97
CA SER A 430 -5.74 -79.47 -1.11
C SER A 430 -5.12 -79.19 0.27
N THR A 431 -5.83 -79.61 1.33
CA THR A 431 -5.48 -79.52 2.76
C THR A 431 -4.49 -80.61 3.21
N PRO A 432 -3.91 -80.51 4.43
CA PRO A 432 -2.51 -80.88 4.69
C PRO A 432 -2.33 -82.21 5.43
N GLN A 433 -1.20 -82.91 5.20
CA GLN A 433 -0.61 -83.85 6.17
C GLN A 433 0.93 -83.86 6.15
N THR A 434 1.47 -83.68 7.37
CA THR A 434 2.66 -84.25 8.02
C THR A 434 4.01 -84.35 7.29
N VAL A 435 4.96 -83.54 7.80
CA VAL A 435 6.36 -83.84 8.22
C VAL A 435 7.16 -84.84 7.39
N ASP A 436 8.24 -84.38 6.73
CA ASP A 436 9.60 -84.82 7.09
C ASP A 436 10.73 -83.93 6.51
N ARG A 437 11.80 -83.80 7.30
CA ARG A 437 13.07 -83.17 6.96
C ARG A 437 13.92 -84.14 6.16
N SER A 438 14.50 -83.70 5.04
CA SER A 438 15.94 -83.76 4.73
C SER A 438 16.21 -83.63 3.22
N GLY A 439 17.26 -82.88 2.86
CA GLY A 439 17.92 -82.99 1.55
C GLY A 439 18.28 -81.69 0.84
N LEU A 440 19.56 -81.29 0.97
CA LEU A 440 20.50 -80.72 -0.03
C LEU A 440 20.02 -79.59 -1.01
N SER A 441 20.81 -78.56 -1.35
CA SER A 441 22.27 -78.49 -1.43
C SER A 441 22.81 -77.06 -1.25
N SER A 442 24.03 -76.99 -0.73
CA SER A 442 24.83 -75.82 -0.34
C SER A 442 25.40 -74.98 -1.52
N GLY A 443 24.87 -75.10 -2.73
CA GLY A 443 25.43 -74.45 -3.92
C GLY A 443 24.92 -73.03 -4.24
N ALA A 444 23.77 -72.61 -3.71
CA ALA A 444 23.10 -71.37 -4.16
C ALA A 444 23.33 -70.14 -3.26
N ILE A 445 23.84 -70.31 -2.04
CA ILE A 445 23.91 -69.23 -1.04
C ILE A 445 25.24 -68.45 -1.10
N ALA A 446 26.29 -69.03 -1.71
CA ALA A 446 27.59 -68.37 -1.86
C ALA A 446 27.62 -67.33 -3.01
N GLY A 447 26.83 -67.51 -4.08
CA GLY A 447 26.86 -66.60 -5.23
C GLY A 447 26.16 -65.26 -4.99
N ILE A 448 25.08 -65.27 -4.19
CA ILE A 448 24.25 -64.09 -3.93
C ILE A 448 24.93 -63.15 -2.92
N THR A 449 25.64 -63.70 -1.94
CA THR A 449 26.35 -62.92 -0.91
C THR A 449 27.60 -62.24 -1.45
N ILE A 450 28.35 -62.90 -2.35
CA ILE A 450 29.54 -62.33 -3.00
C ILE A 450 29.16 -61.21 -3.97
N SER A 451 28.05 -61.37 -4.72
CA SER A 451 27.58 -60.35 -5.67
C SER A 451 27.15 -59.05 -4.98
N ILE A 452 26.48 -59.16 -3.83
CA ILE A 452 26.04 -57.99 -3.05
C ILE A 452 27.24 -57.26 -2.43
N PHE A 453 28.27 -57.99 -1.98
CA PHE A 453 29.47 -57.39 -1.39
C PHE A 453 30.33 -56.64 -2.42
N ILE A 454 30.44 -57.17 -3.65
CA ILE A 454 31.17 -56.50 -4.74
C ILE A 454 30.45 -55.22 -5.17
N ILE A 455 29.12 -55.24 -5.27
CA ILE A 455 28.32 -54.05 -5.61
C ILE A 455 28.47 -52.95 -4.55
N LEU A 456 28.53 -53.33 -3.26
CA LEU A 456 28.71 -52.38 -2.17
C LEU A 456 30.10 -51.71 -2.20
N ILE A 457 31.15 -52.47 -2.51
CA ILE A 457 32.52 -51.96 -2.61
C ILE A 457 32.68 -51.01 -3.80
N VAL A 458 32.07 -51.31 -4.95
CA VAL A 458 32.07 -50.42 -6.12
C VAL A 458 31.37 -49.10 -5.82
N PHE A 459 30.26 -49.12 -5.08
CA PHE A 459 29.56 -47.90 -4.66
C PHE A 459 30.40 -47.02 -3.73
N ILE A 460 31.13 -47.63 -2.78
CA ILE A 460 31.99 -46.89 -1.85
C ILE A 460 33.18 -46.26 -2.60
N ILE A 461 33.76 -46.96 -3.58
CA ILE A 461 34.87 -46.42 -4.41
C ILE A 461 34.38 -45.26 -5.29
N LEU A 462 33.20 -45.37 -5.91
CA LEU A 462 32.61 -44.28 -6.70
C LEU A 462 32.30 -43.04 -5.85
N PHE A 463 31.79 -43.25 -4.63
CA PHE A 463 31.50 -42.15 -3.71
C PHE A 463 32.78 -41.45 -3.23
N ALA A 464 33.85 -42.21 -2.99
CA ALA A 464 35.17 -41.67 -2.63
C ALA A 464 35.82 -40.87 -3.79
N LEU A 465 35.71 -41.36 -5.03
CA LEU A 465 36.20 -40.66 -6.23
C LEU A 465 35.44 -39.35 -6.50
N GLN A 466 34.12 -39.34 -6.26
CA GLN A 466 33.29 -38.14 -6.40
C GLN A 466 33.66 -37.06 -5.38
N HIS A 467 33.97 -37.46 -4.14
CA HIS A 467 34.42 -36.54 -3.09
C HIS A 467 35.85 -35.98 -3.34
N LEU A 468 36.73 -36.76 -3.97
CA LEU A 468 38.06 -36.31 -4.38
C LEU A 468 38.02 -35.35 -5.58
N CYS A 469 37.07 -35.53 -6.51
CA CYS A 469 36.88 -34.59 -7.64
C CYS A 469 36.32 -33.23 -7.20
N LEU A 470 35.44 -33.20 -6.20
CA LEU A 470 34.86 -31.96 -5.66
C LEU A 470 35.87 -31.12 -4.88
N ARG A 471 36.85 -31.74 -4.21
CA ARG A 471 37.93 -31.00 -3.52
C ARG A 471 38.95 -30.34 -4.48
N LYS A 472 39.11 -30.84 -5.72
CA LYS A 472 40.02 -30.23 -6.71
C LYS A 472 39.44 -28.99 -7.41
N LYS A 473 38.11 -28.84 -7.50
CA LYS A 473 37.49 -27.67 -8.15
C LYS A 473 37.45 -26.39 -7.30
N TYR A 474 37.69 -26.47 -5.99
CA TYR A 474 37.63 -25.31 -5.09
C TYR A 474 38.96 -24.56 -4.88
N LYS A 475 40.05 -24.95 -5.56
CA LYS A 475 41.39 -24.37 -5.34
C LYS A 475 42.01 -23.63 -6.54
N LYS A 476 41.25 -23.30 -7.59
CA LYS A 476 41.80 -22.64 -8.81
C LYS A 476 40.95 -21.51 -9.41
N SER A 477 40.28 -20.70 -8.60
CA SER A 477 39.67 -19.47 -9.13
C SER A 477 39.63 -18.35 -8.09
N ALA A 478 40.79 -18.10 -7.48
CA ALA A 478 41.11 -16.85 -6.82
C ALA A 478 42.38 -16.30 -7.47
N SER A 479 42.27 -15.85 -8.72
CA SER A 479 43.20 -14.90 -9.35
C SER A 479 42.58 -14.40 -10.64
N ASP A 480 42.69 -13.09 -10.83
CA ASP A 480 42.66 -12.33 -12.07
C ASP A 480 41.39 -11.58 -12.47
N LYS A 481 41.66 -10.30 -12.76
CA LYS A 481 40.81 -9.15 -13.00
C LYS A 481 40.56 -8.94 -14.51
N GLU A 482 39.64 -8.00 -14.76
CA GLU A 482 39.76 -6.89 -15.73
C GLU A 482 38.98 -6.91 -17.07
N VAL A 483 38.01 -5.98 -17.14
CA VAL A 483 37.69 -4.98 -18.19
C VAL A 483 37.80 -5.37 -19.67
N THR A 484 36.69 -5.25 -20.41
CA THR A 484 36.64 -4.45 -21.67
C THR A 484 35.21 -4.17 -22.14
N ALA A 485 35.02 -2.97 -22.66
CA ALA A 485 33.80 -2.42 -23.24
C ALA A 485 33.74 -2.63 -24.77
N LEU A 486 32.55 -2.67 -25.35
CA LEU A 486 32.16 -2.29 -26.72
C LEU A 486 30.62 -2.46 -26.76
N GLY A 487 29.76 -1.49 -27.07
CA GLY A 487 29.81 -0.53 -28.18
C GLY A 487 29.03 -1.11 -29.36
N ASN A 488 27.75 -0.73 -29.52
CA ASN A 488 27.13 -0.39 -30.81
C ASN A 488 25.62 -0.08 -30.72
N THR A 489 25.29 1.09 -31.25
CA THR A 489 23.99 1.70 -31.55
C THR A 489 23.46 1.25 -32.91
N LEU A 490 22.13 1.10 -33.05
CA LEU A 490 21.41 1.50 -34.26
C LEU A 490 19.91 1.73 -33.96
N SER A 491 19.32 2.64 -34.71
CA SER A 491 18.14 3.49 -34.48
C SER A 491 16.83 3.02 -35.13
N ILE A 492 15.70 3.30 -34.44
CA ILE A 492 14.34 3.82 -34.81
C ILE A 492 13.71 3.44 -36.19
N PRO A 493 12.39 3.11 -36.29
CA PRO A 493 11.33 4.12 -36.43
C PRO A 493 10.10 3.97 -35.50
N SER A 494 9.43 5.10 -35.31
CA SER A 494 8.23 5.44 -34.54
C SER A 494 6.91 4.86 -35.07
N ALA A 495 5.97 4.50 -34.15
CA ALA A 495 4.53 4.66 -34.36
C ALA A 495 3.70 4.54 -33.04
N SER A 496 2.99 5.65 -32.74
CA SER A 496 1.68 5.82 -32.08
C SER A 496 1.32 5.25 -30.69
N ASN A 497 1.07 6.22 -29.80
CA ASN A 497 0.23 6.26 -28.60
C ASN A 497 -0.93 5.25 -28.50
N GLU A 498 -1.11 4.64 -27.33
CA GLU A 498 -2.22 4.86 -26.36
C GLU A 498 -2.16 3.79 -25.25
N VAL A 499 -2.81 4.05 -24.11
CA VAL A 499 -3.00 3.18 -22.92
C VAL A 499 -2.04 3.39 -21.72
N TYR A 500 -2.20 4.58 -21.14
CA TYR A 500 -2.33 4.94 -19.71
C TYR A 500 -2.08 3.91 -18.57
N ALA A 501 -1.20 4.35 -17.66
CA ALA A 501 -1.43 4.61 -16.23
C ALA A 501 -2.01 3.54 -15.30
N ALA A 502 -1.17 3.05 -14.36
CA ALA A 502 -1.51 2.87 -12.94
C ALA A 502 -0.28 2.33 -12.15
N ILE A 503 0.64 3.21 -11.71
CA ILE A 503 1.60 2.85 -10.65
C ILE A 503 1.79 4.05 -9.71
N VAL A 504 1.00 4.09 -8.64
CA VAL A 504 1.36 4.80 -7.41
C VAL A 504 0.84 3.99 -6.21
N ASN A 505 1.72 3.83 -5.21
CA ASN A 505 1.51 3.38 -3.82
C ASN A 505 1.63 1.88 -3.49
N VAL A 506 2.85 1.44 -3.19
CA VAL A 506 3.13 0.61 -1.99
C VAL A 506 4.50 0.99 -1.43
N GLN A 507 4.54 1.67 -0.28
CA GLN A 507 5.26 1.25 0.94
C GLN A 507 5.31 2.40 1.96
N GLU A 508 4.66 2.21 3.10
CA GLU A 508 5.28 2.34 4.42
C GLU A 508 4.35 1.68 5.45
N ASN A 509 4.90 0.77 6.26
CA ASN A 509 4.46 0.43 7.62
C ASN A 509 5.28 -0.77 8.13
N VAL A 510 6.47 -0.47 8.64
CA VAL A 510 7.14 -1.28 9.66
C VAL A 510 7.50 -0.33 10.80
N ALA A 511 6.58 -0.16 11.75
CA ALA A 511 6.92 0.26 13.10
C ALA A 511 5.79 -0.12 14.07
N TYR A 512 6.22 -0.73 15.17
CA TYR A 512 5.60 -0.69 16.48
C TYR A 512 4.37 -1.58 16.76
N SER A 513 4.62 -2.72 17.40
CA SER A 513 3.71 -3.26 18.41
C SER A 513 4.54 -3.84 19.54
N GLN A 514 4.62 -3.10 20.65
CA GLN A 514 4.95 -3.62 21.97
C GLN A 514 3.75 -3.33 22.89
N ARG A 515 3.33 -4.38 23.58
CA ARG A 515 2.47 -4.44 24.79
C ARG A 515 0.96 -4.20 24.60
N HIS A 516 0.19 -5.26 24.86
CA HIS A 516 -0.61 -5.35 26.08
C HIS A 516 -0.78 -6.83 26.48
N THR A 517 -0.27 -7.17 27.65
CA THR A 517 -0.54 -8.39 28.41
C THR A 517 -1.96 -8.33 28.96
N ILE A 518 -2.78 -9.33 28.66
CA ILE A 518 -4.02 -9.60 29.40
C ILE A 518 -3.96 -11.02 29.95
N THR A 519 -4.24 -11.06 31.25
CA THR A 519 -4.11 -12.13 32.23
C THR A 519 -5.00 -13.34 31.92
N ALA A 520 -4.48 -14.53 32.25
CA ALA A 520 -5.15 -15.80 32.14
C ALA A 520 -6.40 -15.90 33.03
N ALA A 521 -7.50 -16.39 32.47
CA ALA A 521 -8.61 -16.97 33.21
C ALA A 521 -8.73 -18.46 32.82
N ASN A 522 -8.71 -19.33 33.82
CA ASN A 522 -8.80 -20.78 33.67
C ASN A 522 -10.17 -21.21 33.10
N PRO A 523 -10.23 -22.25 32.24
CA PRO A 523 -11.49 -22.87 31.83
C PRO A 523 -11.98 -23.90 32.87
N PRO A 524 -13.30 -24.08 33.06
CA PRO A 524 -13.82 -25.14 33.89
C PRO A 524 -13.74 -26.50 33.19
N THR A 525 -13.44 -27.49 34.02
CA THR A 525 -13.27 -28.92 33.80
C THR A 525 -14.58 -29.70 33.61
N GLY A 526 -14.52 -30.74 32.77
CA GLY A 526 -15.38 -31.94 32.79
C GLY A 526 -16.12 -32.21 31.48
N SER A 527 -16.21 -33.42 30.91
CA SER A 527 -15.59 -34.72 31.20
C SER A 527 -15.79 -35.67 29.99
N SER A 528 -14.76 -36.50 29.76
CA SER A 528 -14.73 -37.89 29.23
C SER A 528 -15.65 -38.37 28.09
N THR A 529 -15.04 -38.86 26.99
CA THR A 529 -15.00 -40.31 26.65
C THR A 529 -13.94 -40.67 25.58
N THR A 530 -12.93 -41.43 26.04
CA THR A 530 -12.17 -42.58 25.48
C THR A 530 -11.49 -42.62 24.08
N PRO A 531 -10.40 -43.44 23.94
CA PRO A 531 -9.23 -43.07 23.14
C PRO A 531 -8.72 -44.19 22.20
N ALA A 532 -8.93 -44.11 20.88
CA ALA A 532 -8.22 -45.01 19.95
C ALA A 532 -8.26 -44.57 18.48
N LYS A 533 -7.87 -43.33 18.13
CA LYS A 533 -7.60 -42.95 16.71
C LYS A 533 -6.80 -41.64 16.52
N LYS A 534 -6.01 -41.21 17.52
CA LYS A 534 -5.22 -39.97 17.48
C LYS A 534 -3.72 -40.14 17.15
N LYS A 535 -3.25 -41.32 16.76
CA LYS A 535 -1.80 -41.58 16.61
C LYS A 535 -1.22 -41.38 15.20
N GLN A 536 -2.02 -41.10 14.16
CA GLN A 536 -1.50 -40.94 12.79
C GLN A 536 -1.58 -39.50 12.24
N TYR A 537 -2.62 -38.72 12.57
CA TYR A 537 -2.71 -37.30 12.16
C TYR A 537 -1.88 -36.34 13.03
N GLY A 538 -1.42 -36.79 14.20
CA GLY A 538 -0.61 -35.97 15.10
C GLY A 538 0.81 -35.67 14.60
N LYS A 539 1.38 -36.51 13.71
CA LYS A 539 2.77 -36.32 13.25
C LYS A 539 2.93 -35.25 12.16
N MET A 540 1.88 -34.95 11.37
CA MET A 540 1.89 -33.85 10.39
C MET A 540 1.52 -32.50 11.03
N ALA A 541 0.55 -32.49 11.95
CA ALA A 541 0.16 -31.27 12.67
C ALA A 541 1.24 -30.76 13.64
N LEU A 542 2.00 -31.66 14.28
CA LEU A 542 3.12 -31.27 15.16
C LEU A 542 4.33 -30.71 14.39
N ALA A 543 4.50 -31.08 13.12
CA ALA A 543 5.51 -30.51 12.23
C ALA A 543 5.12 -29.10 11.73
N ALA A 544 3.82 -28.87 11.46
CA ALA A 544 3.28 -27.55 11.14
C ALA A 544 3.34 -26.59 12.35
N ALA A 545 2.99 -27.07 13.55
CA ALA A 545 3.05 -26.28 14.77
C ALA A 545 4.49 -25.91 15.20
N ARG A 546 5.50 -26.72 14.86
CA ARG A 546 6.92 -26.39 15.09
C ARG A 546 7.49 -25.35 14.12
N ARG A 547 6.82 -25.06 12.99
CA ARG A 547 7.27 -24.06 11.99
C ARG A 547 6.78 -22.65 12.27
N ALA A 548 5.75 -22.47 13.10
CA ALA A 548 5.12 -21.18 13.38
C ALA A 548 6.00 -20.15 14.12
N ASN A 549 7.24 -20.49 14.49
CA ASN A 549 8.16 -19.61 15.20
C ASN A 549 9.51 -19.37 14.48
N VAL A 550 9.62 -19.74 13.19
CA VAL A 550 10.81 -19.41 12.38
C VAL A 550 10.54 -18.11 11.61
N ARG A 551 11.02 -16.98 12.13
CA ARG A 551 10.97 -15.70 11.43
C ARG A 551 11.96 -15.74 10.26
N LEU A 552 11.44 -15.72 9.03
CA LEU A 552 12.28 -15.68 7.82
C LEU A 552 12.96 -14.30 7.67
N PRO A 553 14.13 -14.22 7.03
CA PRO A 553 14.78 -12.96 6.71
C PRO A 553 13.84 -12.02 5.92
N PRO A 554 13.94 -10.69 6.10
CA PRO A 554 13.06 -9.72 5.43
C PRO A 554 13.20 -9.70 3.90
N GLU A 555 14.24 -10.37 3.36
CA GLU A 555 14.50 -10.52 1.93
C GLU A 555 13.61 -11.57 1.26
N VAL A 556 13.02 -12.49 2.04
CA VAL A 556 12.13 -13.54 1.55
C VAL A 556 10.76 -12.95 1.29
N ASN A 557 10.22 -13.20 0.10
CA ASN A 557 8.92 -12.70 -0.34
C ASN A 557 8.08 -13.85 -0.89
N ARG A 558 6.75 -13.78 -0.74
CA ARG A 558 5.78 -14.70 -1.38
C ARG A 558 5.82 -14.64 -2.91
N ILE A 559 6.35 -13.54 -3.44
CA ILE A 559 6.48 -13.30 -4.87
C ILE A 559 7.89 -13.64 -5.32
N LEU A 560 7.99 -14.56 -6.27
CA LEU A 560 9.23 -14.91 -6.95
C LEU A 560 9.28 -14.26 -8.33
N TYR A 561 10.47 -13.79 -8.69
CA TYR A 561 10.83 -13.31 -10.00
C TYR A 561 11.73 -14.34 -10.69
N VAL A 562 11.23 -14.90 -11.78
CA VAL A 562 11.89 -15.96 -12.56
C VAL A 562 12.46 -15.34 -13.82
N ARG A 563 13.73 -15.64 -14.11
CA ARG A 563 14.44 -15.24 -15.34
C ARG A 563 14.97 -16.46 -16.07
N ASN A 564 15.37 -16.24 -17.32
CA ASN A 564 15.96 -17.24 -18.21
C ASN A 564 14.98 -18.37 -18.58
N LEU A 565 13.69 -18.07 -18.60
CA LEU A 565 12.67 -19.02 -19.06
C LEU A 565 12.79 -19.22 -20.58
N PRO A 566 12.56 -20.45 -21.08
CA PRO A 566 12.38 -20.70 -22.51
C PRO A 566 11.27 -19.81 -23.09
N PHE A 567 11.46 -19.36 -24.32
CA PHE A 567 10.53 -18.41 -24.97
C PHE A 567 9.21 -19.03 -25.42
N GLU A 568 9.09 -20.35 -25.31
CA GLU A 568 7.95 -21.18 -25.71
C GLU A 568 7.26 -21.84 -24.49
N VAL A 569 7.67 -21.51 -23.27
CA VAL A 569 7.07 -22.10 -22.05
C VAL A 569 5.62 -21.66 -21.89
N SER A 570 4.72 -22.62 -21.63
CA SER A 570 3.30 -22.34 -21.44
C SER A 570 2.97 -22.01 -19.97
N THR A 571 1.80 -21.41 -19.73
CA THR A 571 1.32 -21.17 -18.35
C THR A 571 1.09 -22.47 -17.60
N GLU A 572 0.62 -23.53 -18.28
CA GLU A 572 0.32 -24.84 -17.69
C GLU A 572 1.60 -25.53 -17.20
N GLU A 573 2.66 -25.53 -18.01
CA GLU A 573 3.97 -26.05 -17.62
C GLU A 573 4.55 -25.31 -16.40
N MET A 574 4.27 -24.00 -16.29
CA MET A 574 4.68 -23.22 -15.13
C MET A 574 3.91 -23.60 -13.87
N TYR A 575 2.62 -23.93 -13.97
CA TYR A 575 1.87 -24.49 -12.85
C TYR A 575 2.39 -25.89 -12.46
N ASP A 576 2.80 -26.71 -13.42
CA ASP A 576 3.37 -28.04 -13.13
C ASP A 576 4.75 -27.98 -12.46
N ILE A 577 5.61 -27.04 -12.87
CA ILE A 577 6.96 -26.88 -12.31
C ILE A 577 6.89 -26.25 -10.91
N PHE A 578 6.17 -25.14 -10.77
CA PHE A 578 6.12 -24.37 -9.53
C PHE A 578 5.09 -24.93 -8.53
N GLY A 579 4.04 -25.62 -8.99
CA GLY A 579 2.95 -26.12 -8.16
C GLY A 579 3.36 -27.26 -7.23
N LYS A 580 4.48 -27.94 -7.54
CA LYS A 580 5.07 -28.99 -6.69
C LYS A 580 5.52 -28.50 -5.31
N TYR A 581 5.73 -27.19 -5.16
CA TYR A 581 6.29 -26.59 -3.95
C TYR A 581 5.24 -25.92 -3.06
N GLY A 582 4.01 -25.72 -3.56
CA GLY A 582 2.91 -25.12 -2.82
C GLY A 582 1.81 -24.55 -3.72
N PRO A 583 0.63 -24.20 -3.17
CA PRO A 583 -0.46 -23.59 -3.92
C PRO A 583 -0.05 -22.22 -4.48
N ILE A 584 -0.27 -22.05 -5.78
CA ILE A 584 0.07 -20.83 -6.52
C ILE A 584 -1.18 -19.98 -6.65
N ARG A 585 -1.11 -18.73 -6.16
CA ARG A 585 -2.17 -17.73 -6.31
C ARG A 585 -2.24 -17.19 -7.73
N GLN A 586 -1.09 -16.90 -8.34
CA GLN A 586 -1.03 -16.36 -9.71
C GLN A 586 0.35 -16.55 -10.34
N ILE A 587 0.38 -16.85 -11.65
CA ILE A 587 1.58 -16.76 -12.50
C ILE A 587 1.35 -15.66 -13.55
N ARG A 588 2.34 -14.78 -13.75
CA ARG A 588 2.34 -13.76 -14.80
C ARG A 588 3.58 -13.92 -15.67
N LEU A 589 3.39 -14.29 -16.93
CA LEU A 589 4.48 -14.38 -17.92
C LEU A 589 4.72 -13.00 -18.56
N GLY A 590 5.98 -12.67 -18.82
CA GLY A 590 6.34 -11.48 -19.58
C GLY A 590 6.06 -11.67 -21.06
N ILE A 591 5.15 -10.86 -21.61
CA ILE A 591 4.69 -10.95 -23.02
C ILE A 591 5.46 -9.95 -23.90
N ALA A 592 5.92 -8.83 -23.35
CA ALA A 592 6.61 -7.79 -24.10
C ALA A 592 8.04 -8.24 -24.51
N PRO A 593 8.60 -7.77 -25.63
CA PRO A 593 9.90 -8.21 -26.14
C PRO A 593 11.06 -8.02 -25.14
N ASN A 594 10.96 -7.01 -24.27
CA ASN A 594 11.91 -6.73 -23.19
C ASN A 594 11.69 -7.55 -21.90
N THR A 595 10.57 -8.24 -21.78
CA THR A 595 10.19 -9.07 -20.61
C THR A 595 9.97 -10.54 -20.96
N ARG A 596 10.06 -10.91 -22.24
CA ARG A 596 9.94 -12.29 -22.72
C ARG A 596 11.02 -13.15 -22.06
N GLY A 597 10.63 -14.33 -21.58
CA GLY A 597 11.52 -15.21 -20.81
C GLY A 597 11.68 -14.81 -19.34
N THR A 598 10.78 -13.96 -18.82
CA THR A 598 10.65 -13.66 -17.38
C THR A 598 9.23 -13.95 -16.89
N ALA A 599 9.08 -14.25 -15.61
CA ALA A 599 7.79 -14.49 -14.99
C ALA A 599 7.75 -14.04 -13.52
N PHE A 600 6.55 -13.73 -13.05
CA PHE A 600 6.26 -13.58 -11.63
C PHE A 600 5.38 -14.71 -11.15
N VAL A 601 5.79 -15.38 -10.07
CA VAL A 601 5.04 -16.47 -9.43
C VAL A 601 4.68 -16.02 -8.02
N VAL A 602 3.39 -16.03 -7.70
CA VAL A 602 2.85 -15.62 -6.40
C VAL A 602 2.33 -16.85 -5.67
N TYR A 603 2.97 -17.24 -4.57
CA TYR A 603 2.50 -18.32 -3.71
C TYR A 603 1.52 -17.80 -2.64
N GLU A 604 0.67 -18.69 -2.13
CA GLU A 604 -0.17 -18.39 -0.97
C GLU A 604 0.66 -18.29 0.32
N ASP A 605 1.64 -19.19 0.52
CA ASP A 605 2.55 -19.20 1.67
C ASP A 605 3.97 -18.70 1.30
N ILE A 606 4.59 -17.95 2.21
CA ILE A 606 5.98 -17.49 2.12
C ILE A 606 7.00 -18.62 2.27
N PHE A 607 6.67 -19.66 3.03
CA PHE A 607 7.53 -20.82 3.20
C PHE A 607 7.61 -21.66 1.92
N ASP A 608 6.53 -21.74 1.17
CA ASP A 608 6.46 -22.44 -0.12
C ASP A 608 7.26 -21.69 -1.20
N ALA A 609 7.13 -20.35 -1.24
CA ALA A 609 7.96 -19.51 -2.10
C ALA A 609 9.46 -19.67 -1.79
N LYS A 610 9.83 -19.78 -0.51
CA LYS A 610 11.21 -20.04 -0.10
C LYS A 610 11.71 -21.39 -0.62
N ASN A 611 10.91 -22.44 -0.40
CA ASN A 611 11.24 -23.79 -0.82
C ASN A 611 11.39 -23.89 -2.35
N ALA A 612 10.49 -23.24 -3.09
CA ALA A 612 10.56 -23.14 -4.54
C ALA A 612 11.82 -22.38 -5.00
N CYS A 613 12.15 -21.26 -4.37
CA CYS A 613 13.33 -20.47 -4.73
C CYS A 613 14.65 -21.23 -4.53
N GLU A 614 14.77 -22.02 -3.45
CA GLU A 614 15.97 -22.81 -3.15
C GLU A 614 16.16 -23.98 -4.12
N HIS A 615 15.09 -24.62 -4.56
CA HIS A 615 15.17 -25.84 -5.37
C HIS A 615 15.02 -25.61 -6.88
N LEU A 616 14.33 -24.56 -7.31
CA LEU A 616 14.14 -24.25 -8.73
C LEU A 616 15.19 -23.30 -9.31
N SER A 617 16.02 -22.67 -8.47
CA SER A 617 17.16 -21.90 -8.94
C SER A 617 18.23 -22.85 -9.50
N GLY A 618 18.55 -22.71 -10.79
CA GLY A 618 19.41 -23.65 -11.51
C GLY A 618 18.70 -24.91 -12.00
N PHE A 619 17.36 -24.96 -11.98
CA PHE A 619 16.60 -26.06 -12.57
C PHE A 619 16.60 -25.96 -14.10
N ASN A 620 16.86 -27.06 -14.80
CA ASN A 620 16.92 -27.07 -16.27
C ASN A 620 15.53 -27.28 -16.87
N VAL A 621 15.04 -26.30 -17.62
CA VAL A 621 13.81 -26.37 -18.43
C VAL A 621 14.20 -26.13 -19.88
N CYS A 622 13.98 -27.13 -20.75
CA CYS A 622 14.26 -27.05 -22.18
C CYS A 622 15.66 -26.49 -22.51
N ASN A 623 16.70 -27.05 -21.87
CA ASN A 623 18.11 -26.64 -21.99
C ASN A 623 18.43 -25.22 -21.48
N ARG A 624 17.57 -24.63 -20.65
CA ARG A 624 17.84 -23.36 -19.96
C ARG A 624 17.71 -23.53 -18.45
N TYR A 625 18.73 -23.07 -17.74
CA TYR A 625 18.73 -23.06 -16.28
C TYR A 625 17.96 -21.86 -15.74
N LEU A 626 16.87 -22.11 -15.01
CA LEU A 626 16.06 -21.05 -14.43
C LEU A 626 16.86 -20.26 -13.40
N VAL A 627 16.63 -18.96 -13.35
CA VAL A 627 17.14 -18.08 -12.30
C VAL A 627 15.96 -17.55 -11.52
N VAL A 628 15.76 -18.07 -10.30
CA VAL A 628 14.65 -17.71 -9.43
C VAL A 628 15.16 -16.79 -8.32
N LEU A 629 14.55 -15.63 -8.17
CA LEU A 629 14.92 -14.60 -7.19
C LEU A 629 13.67 -14.13 -6.44
N TYR A 630 13.84 -13.65 -5.20
CA TYR A 630 12.73 -12.96 -4.53
C TYR A 630 12.44 -11.61 -5.18
N TYR A 631 11.16 -11.27 -5.28
CA TYR A 631 10.74 -9.96 -5.75
C TYR A 631 11.16 -8.86 -4.75
N GLN A 632 11.95 -7.90 -5.24
CA GLN A 632 12.43 -6.77 -4.45
C GLN A 632 11.69 -5.48 -4.85
N PRO A 633 10.60 -5.10 -4.15
CA PRO A 633 9.77 -3.95 -4.52
C PRO A 633 10.57 -2.64 -4.52
N HIS A 634 11.44 -2.43 -3.52
CA HIS A 634 12.20 -1.19 -3.36
C HIS A 634 13.15 -0.90 -4.54
N LYS A 635 13.75 -1.93 -5.15
CA LYS A 635 14.61 -1.74 -6.34
C LYS A 635 13.78 -1.44 -7.59
N ALA A 636 12.61 -2.05 -7.72
CA ALA A 636 11.69 -1.80 -8.82
C ALA A 636 11.16 -0.36 -8.81
N PHE A 637 10.70 0.12 -7.64
CA PHE A 637 10.22 1.50 -7.48
C PHE A 637 11.32 2.54 -7.72
N LYS A 638 12.55 2.29 -7.24
CA LYS A 638 13.68 3.21 -7.47
C LYS A 638 14.05 3.35 -8.95
N LYS A 639 13.98 2.25 -9.72
CA LYS A 639 14.22 2.27 -11.16
C LYS A 639 13.12 3.04 -11.89
N MET A 640 11.86 2.74 -11.59
CA MET A 640 10.71 3.42 -12.19
C MET A 640 10.72 4.94 -11.93
N ASN A 641 11.03 5.38 -10.71
CA ASN A 641 11.13 6.80 -10.38
C ASN A 641 12.29 7.51 -11.11
N LYS A 642 13.35 6.77 -11.48
CA LYS A 642 14.46 7.30 -12.28
C LYS A 642 14.03 7.48 -13.73
N ASP A 643 13.36 6.48 -14.29
CA ASP A 643 12.89 6.50 -15.67
C ASP A 643 11.83 7.61 -15.87
N LEU A 644 10.86 7.73 -14.95
CA LEU A 644 9.87 8.83 -14.94
C LEU A 644 10.51 10.23 -14.84
N LYS A 645 11.58 10.37 -14.05
CA LYS A 645 12.32 11.64 -13.97
C LYS A 645 13.05 11.94 -15.28
N GLN A 646 13.57 10.91 -15.94
CA GLN A 646 14.26 11.06 -17.22
C GLN A 646 13.29 11.53 -18.31
N ASP A 647 12.09 10.91 -18.38
CA ASP A 647 11.05 11.27 -19.33
C ASP A 647 10.50 12.68 -19.07
N GLN A 648 10.34 13.08 -17.79
CA GLN A 648 9.97 14.45 -17.43
C GLN A 648 11.03 15.47 -17.85
N ILE A 649 12.32 15.14 -17.67
CA ILE A 649 13.42 16.01 -18.10
C ILE A 649 13.44 16.13 -19.62
N GLU A 650 13.18 15.05 -20.36
CA GLU A 650 13.12 15.05 -21.82
C GLU A 650 11.93 15.87 -22.35
N LEU A 651 10.75 15.70 -21.75
CA LEU A 651 9.58 16.54 -22.04
C LEU A 651 9.83 18.02 -21.76
N LEU A 652 10.53 18.35 -20.67
CA LEU A 652 10.90 19.73 -20.34
C LEU A 652 11.91 20.29 -21.35
N LYS A 653 12.90 19.50 -21.78
CA LYS A 653 13.86 19.91 -22.81
C LYS A 653 13.16 20.23 -24.13
N THR A 654 12.22 19.38 -24.56
CA THR A 654 11.41 19.61 -25.76
C THR A 654 10.47 20.82 -25.61
N LYS A 655 9.86 20.99 -24.43
CA LYS A 655 8.92 22.09 -24.16
C LYS A 655 9.60 23.46 -24.12
N TYR A 656 10.85 23.53 -23.68
CA TYR A 656 11.61 24.78 -23.54
C TYR A 656 12.64 24.99 -24.67
N GLY A 657 12.63 24.16 -25.72
CA GLY A 657 13.53 24.30 -26.87
C GLY A 657 15.02 24.25 -26.49
N ILE A 658 15.36 23.51 -25.44
CA ILE A 658 16.74 23.36 -24.96
C ILE A 658 17.37 22.18 -25.70
N ASP A 659 17.57 22.34 -27.00
CA ASP A 659 18.54 21.52 -27.72
C ASP A 659 19.93 22.03 -27.35
N LEU A 660 20.58 21.32 -26.43
CA LEU A 660 22.03 21.40 -26.34
C LEU A 660 22.58 20.71 -27.58
N GLU A 661 22.78 21.50 -28.64
CA GLU A 661 23.87 21.23 -29.58
C GLU A 661 25.15 21.17 -28.73
N ALA A 662 25.50 19.94 -28.34
CA ALA A 662 26.79 19.66 -27.77
C ALA A 662 27.78 19.85 -28.92
N ASP A 663 28.49 20.99 -28.87
CA ASP A 663 29.75 21.23 -29.57
C ASP A 663 30.54 19.92 -29.67
N LYS A 664 30.73 19.48 -30.92
CA LYS A 664 31.63 18.41 -31.31
C LYS A 664 32.62 18.95 -32.31
#